data_AF-A0A183VG65-F1
#
_entry.id   AF-A0A183VG65-F1
#
_cell.length_a   1.000
_cell.length_b   1.000
_cell.length_c   1.000
_cell.angle_alpha   90.00
_cell.angle_beta   90.00
_cell.angle_gamma   90.00
#
_symmetry.space_group_name_H-M   'P 1'
#
loop_
_entity.id
_entity.type
_entity.pdbx_description
1 polymer ?
#
loop_
_entity_poly.entity_id
_entity_poly.type
_entity_poly.pdbx_seq_one_letter_code
_entity_poly.pdbx_strand_id
1 'polypeptide(L)'
;LNELQLKQEEPVRLVFHPEALRVECLVSQLGNVEQLLSEKQEHLAAQLALVALMSTIAKEAAPLRDAIENARRAEDDAHADTNELQRALDELKHTRPHLNALRAAYDQIEQSPDTDALRTQTLDEQTKLGESYEAVERALEDRLDNLKRFNEDAADVEKRLLQLDDSVREQGAASAEADLSLIDAIIEHCNDLRPALDQLADSVQSLCPLIEPVSRVDALSNRQCELNDRLKAFRDDVIRLKDERDAESSLADAVQNAQQALADAERGLEQTQPSTDSIEAFKQGPLRTAAEKYAYLDEIVTQVDTPKIKQLYADKDMLKERLDNVNKRTDEKMQNAQEQDKLVSSLNRKLDDIRQQSDTLSEKYANPQELPIAAEDVGRLQVLLEQVPMKAETESIWEKQLQEQINKRIDLLKSSIKASEPDGFEYLLKFMSSQLLLFQGLLHPLEKDVTKEQELVGDLNNTLAELSSIGSYVVSIDSSVEPTEQLAEVAQFSENLRQLKSKVEKVEEKLKAPERLVRHAPLGEDLSARVTQLQDSLEQKKRELSDRAKLRTLAPEVALITECVQRRLNEIERSPLRSLDDQNTTVQELEAKKQQLESLIESIPAGVEGDDLRERSSWQLGQLNELLKRLSAAVGDKLAALAAFNATKDEVQAQLSSLDTREVRHDAESVQAVNDRIEELNDKLDGADRLNAKVESVDEGELDEDKRAEKQALLQAIGDMRRRLEEDLESARKQLAHMVAKEKMLGDVEHLADELATLIAETNNLLSDAEAIPNMYASTADAFVAPLQRTHELLETVPKDEPHFDKLSNLVDEAKNLHSQLLQRADAWREFVIERDTATDQLEMMRKPLDDIENQPLRSADQVLLDLDTLKNAKEELSELRTTMIKLQNLSEQLDPLESAYADVRFFDVDVEQTQQQFEDLMSLIDNELHDENILIESAQQLQRELERLEGELVNGVSKEQIDEMLGNEVPPLRAQLALLLSKDEEARETRVHVDRSAEPAIRTLEVQLARIADVANAKLAEQAEIERQERIVVIRLELEKLRSGPAEEQQLIRLEEQLQQLPVDDASTKALVAELQEIRVHKEQHEAVERALHDKLASISQRLDELDASMVPTIQGLDLNQQIMVLNSAIDELEHHILPQIEEISRDSQQEAVPLPALESEHRRTQMLRDSYQVASYCFSKKFGIL
;
A
#
# COMPACT_ATOMS: atom_id res chain seq x y z
N LEU A 1 -109.76 -10.68 36.68
CA LEU A 1 -110.79 -11.45 35.97
C LEU A 1 -111.36 -12.62 36.79
N ASN A 2 -110.54 -13.37 37.53
CA ASN A 2 -111.02 -14.47 38.39
C ASN A 2 -111.80 -14.04 39.66
N GLU A 3 -111.74 -12.78 40.08
CA GLU A 3 -112.58 -12.27 41.19
C GLU A 3 -113.95 -11.74 40.76
N LEU A 4 -114.19 -11.56 39.45
CA LEU A 4 -115.49 -11.14 38.90
C LEU A 4 -116.38 -12.31 38.46
N GLN A 5 -115.84 -13.54 38.42
CA GLN A 5 -116.57 -14.75 38.05
C GLN A 5 -117.19 -15.51 39.23
N LEU A 6 -116.94 -15.10 40.48
CA LEU A 6 -117.41 -15.80 41.68
C LEU A 6 -118.65 -15.17 42.34
N LYS A 7 -119.32 -14.23 41.66
CA LYS A 7 -120.59 -13.62 42.13
C LYS A 7 -121.75 -13.74 41.12
N GLN A 8 -121.66 -14.68 40.19
CA GLN A 8 -122.84 -15.23 39.52
C GLN A 8 -123.34 -16.44 40.32
N GLU A 9 -124.66 -16.58 40.42
CA GLU A 9 -125.43 -17.69 41.01
C GLU A 9 -125.94 -17.50 42.45
N GLU A 10 -126.96 -16.66 42.62
CA GLU A 10 -128.11 -17.01 43.48
C GLU A 10 -129.40 -16.26 43.03
N PRO A 11 -130.60 -16.87 43.13
CA PRO A 11 -131.85 -16.31 42.62
C PRO A 11 -132.57 -15.39 43.62
N VAL A 12 -133.29 -14.41 43.08
CA VAL A 12 -134.04 -13.35 43.77
C VAL A 12 -135.04 -13.89 44.79
N ARG A 13 -134.92 -13.45 46.05
CA ARG A 13 -136.02 -13.35 47.03
C ARG A 13 -136.44 -11.89 47.20
N LEU A 14 -137.74 -11.64 47.07
CA LEU A 14 -138.43 -10.35 47.15
C LEU A 14 -138.61 -9.88 48.62
N VAL A 15 -138.55 -8.54 48.87
CA VAL A 15 -138.93 -7.73 50.09
C VAL A 15 -137.83 -7.64 51.20
N PHE A 16 -137.31 -6.50 51.74
CA PHE A 16 -137.52 -5.03 51.65
C PHE A 16 -136.36 -4.18 52.31
N HIS A 17 -136.35 -2.84 52.05
CA HIS A 17 -135.63 -1.67 52.66
C HIS A 17 -134.11 -1.55 52.36
N PRO A 18 -133.34 -0.43 52.52
CA PRO A 18 -133.53 1.03 52.68
C PRO A 18 -132.53 1.91 51.83
N GLU A 19 -132.76 3.23 51.77
CA GLU A 19 -131.82 4.39 51.73
C GLU A 19 -130.46 4.45 50.96
N ALA A 20 -130.06 3.49 50.12
CA ALA A 20 -128.71 3.49 49.50
C ALA A 20 -128.59 3.96 48.03
N LEU A 21 -129.65 4.47 47.40
CA LEU A 21 -129.64 4.90 45.98
C LEU A 21 -129.71 6.42 45.84
N ARG A 22 -128.59 7.11 46.04
CA ARG A 22 -128.42 8.51 45.62
C ARG A 22 -127.87 8.54 44.19
N VAL A 23 -128.74 8.86 43.23
CA VAL A 23 -128.43 8.92 41.78
C VAL A 23 -127.27 9.87 41.46
N GLU A 24 -127.08 10.94 42.26
CA GLU A 24 -125.94 11.87 42.10
C GLU A 24 -124.56 11.24 42.38
N CYS A 25 -124.49 10.25 43.28
CA CYS A 25 -123.23 9.55 43.61
C CYS A 25 -122.82 8.58 42.49
N LEU A 26 -123.80 7.94 41.84
CA LEU A 26 -123.57 7.06 40.68
C LEU A 26 -123.15 7.85 39.44
N VAL A 27 -123.73 9.02 39.17
CA VAL A 27 -123.32 9.88 38.03
C VAL A 27 -121.90 10.41 38.21
N SER A 28 -121.51 10.81 39.43
CA SER A 28 -120.14 11.22 39.72
C SER A 28 -119.13 10.06 39.63
N GLN A 29 -119.51 8.84 40.05
CA GLN A 29 -118.68 7.65 39.89
C GLN A 29 -118.56 7.22 38.42
N LEU A 30 -119.63 7.34 37.62
CA LEU A 30 -119.61 7.03 36.19
C LEU A 30 -118.75 8.04 35.41
N GLY A 31 -118.85 9.34 35.73
CA GLY A 31 -117.99 10.38 35.18
C GLY A 31 -116.50 10.19 35.55
N ASN A 32 -116.20 9.77 36.79
CA ASN A 32 -114.83 9.42 37.18
C ASN A 32 -114.32 8.16 36.46
N VAL A 33 -115.18 7.18 36.19
CA VAL A 33 -114.81 5.99 35.40
C VAL A 33 -114.59 6.36 33.94
N GLU A 34 -115.45 7.16 33.31
CA GLU A 34 -115.25 7.65 31.94
C GLU A 34 -113.97 8.47 31.80
N GLN A 35 -113.68 9.35 32.77
CA GLN A 35 -112.43 10.10 32.82
C GLN A 35 -111.22 9.15 32.96
N LEU A 36 -111.25 8.20 33.90
CA LEU A 36 -110.20 7.19 34.05
C LEU A 36 -110.04 6.30 32.81
N LEU A 37 -111.13 6.00 32.10
CA LEU A 37 -111.10 5.18 30.90
C LEU A 37 -110.54 5.96 29.71
N SER A 38 -110.87 7.25 29.60
CA SER A 38 -110.27 8.18 28.62
C SER A 38 -108.79 8.39 28.91
N GLU A 39 -108.40 8.64 30.16
CA GLU A 39 -107.01 8.76 30.60
C GLU A 39 -106.22 7.46 30.34
N LYS A 40 -106.83 6.29 30.58
CA LYS A 40 -106.23 4.99 30.24
C LYS A 40 -106.16 4.73 28.74
N GLN A 41 -107.14 5.18 27.96
CA GLN A 41 -107.16 5.05 26.51
C GLN A 41 -106.10 5.96 25.86
N GLU A 42 -105.96 7.20 26.32
CA GLU A 42 -104.88 8.11 25.92
C GLU A 42 -103.50 7.55 26.31
N HIS A 43 -103.36 7.04 27.53
CA HIS A 43 -102.11 6.39 27.98
C HIS A 43 -101.78 5.14 27.16
N LEU A 44 -102.75 4.28 26.81
CA LEU A 44 -102.52 3.13 25.94
C LEU A 44 -102.19 3.54 24.49
N ALA A 45 -102.83 4.59 23.97
CA ALA A 45 -102.54 5.12 22.64
C ALA A 45 -101.12 5.70 22.57
N ALA A 46 -100.69 6.44 23.60
CA ALA A 46 -99.32 6.93 23.76
C ALA A 46 -98.32 5.77 23.85
N GLN A 47 -98.60 4.74 24.65
CA GLN A 47 -97.75 3.55 24.73
C GLN A 47 -97.65 2.79 23.39
N LEU A 48 -98.73 2.67 22.62
CA LEU A 48 -98.71 2.03 21.30
C LEU A 48 -97.91 2.84 20.27
N ALA A 49 -98.04 4.17 20.29
CA ALA A 49 -97.23 5.06 19.44
C ALA A 49 -95.73 4.95 19.78
N LEU A 50 -95.41 4.83 21.06
CA LEU A 50 -94.05 4.67 21.57
C LEU A 50 -93.44 3.32 21.15
N VAL A 51 -94.20 2.22 21.23
CA VAL A 51 -93.78 0.90 20.72
C VAL A 51 -93.56 0.92 19.20
N ALA A 52 -94.41 1.63 18.44
CA ALA A 52 -94.23 1.79 16.99
C ALA A 52 -92.96 2.59 16.64
N LEU A 53 -92.66 3.65 17.41
CA LEU A 53 -91.42 4.42 17.29
C LEU A 53 -90.20 3.55 17.63
N MET A 54 -90.23 2.77 18.71
CA MET A 54 -89.15 1.82 19.05
C MET A 54 -88.90 0.78 17.94
N SER A 55 -89.98 0.25 17.34
CA SER A 55 -89.85 -0.66 16.20
C SER A 55 -89.26 0.01 14.96
N THR A 56 -89.55 1.30 14.75
CA THR A 56 -88.99 2.09 13.65
C THR A 56 -87.50 2.35 13.89
N ILE A 57 -87.13 2.79 15.09
CA ILE A 57 -85.73 2.98 15.52
C ILE A 57 -84.91 1.70 15.29
N ALA A 58 -85.41 0.54 15.74
CA ALA A 58 -84.73 -0.74 15.55
C ALA A 58 -84.59 -1.13 14.06
N LYS A 59 -85.61 -0.87 13.25
CA LYS A 59 -85.63 -1.19 11.82
C LYS A 59 -84.66 -0.30 11.01
N GLU A 60 -84.54 0.97 11.37
CA GLU A 60 -83.63 1.90 10.69
C GLU A 60 -82.18 1.76 11.21
N ALA A 61 -81.96 1.39 12.47
CA ALA A 61 -80.63 1.21 13.05
C ALA A 61 -79.92 -0.09 12.62
N ALA A 62 -80.66 -1.17 12.30
CA ALA A 62 -80.04 -2.44 11.92
C ALA A 62 -79.26 -2.40 10.58
N PRO A 63 -79.82 -1.86 9.47
CA PRO A 63 -79.07 -1.71 8.22
C PRO A 63 -77.84 -0.82 8.36
N LEU A 64 -77.90 0.23 9.19
CA LEU A 64 -76.76 1.10 9.47
C LEU A 64 -75.64 0.34 10.18
N ARG A 65 -75.96 -0.46 11.20
CA ARG A 65 -74.96 -1.30 11.88
C ARG A 65 -74.28 -2.26 10.93
N ASP A 66 -75.06 -2.96 10.11
CA ASP A 66 -74.53 -3.95 9.17
C ASP A 66 -73.66 -3.28 8.09
N ALA A 67 -74.07 -2.13 7.57
CA ALA A 67 -73.30 -1.39 6.58
C ALA A 67 -72.00 -0.79 7.16
N ILE A 68 -72.05 -0.21 8.37
CA ILE A 68 -70.86 0.29 9.07
C ILE A 68 -69.88 -0.85 9.35
N GLU A 69 -70.36 -2.00 9.82
CA GLU A 69 -69.52 -3.18 10.10
C GLU A 69 -68.89 -3.75 8.81
N ASN A 70 -69.65 -3.85 7.72
CA ASN A 70 -69.11 -4.31 6.44
C ASN A 70 -68.10 -3.32 5.84
N ALA A 71 -68.37 -2.02 5.93
CA ALA A 71 -67.47 -0.97 5.50
C ALA A 71 -66.16 -0.98 6.31
N ARG A 72 -66.27 -1.18 7.63
CA ARG A 72 -65.11 -1.33 8.52
C ARG A 72 -64.29 -2.58 8.22
N ARG A 73 -64.95 -3.69 7.88
CA ARG A 73 -64.24 -4.91 7.44
C ARG A 73 -63.47 -4.70 6.14
N ALA A 74 -64.02 -3.94 5.20
CA ALA A 74 -63.33 -3.60 3.97
C ALA A 74 -62.16 -2.62 4.22
N GLU A 75 -62.33 -1.68 5.16
CA GLU A 75 -61.24 -0.82 5.64
C GLU A 75 -60.12 -1.64 6.30
N ASP A 76 -60.45 -2.60 7.15
CA ASP A 76 -59.48 -3.45 7.87
C ASP A 76 -58.85 -4.55 6.98
N ASP A 77 -59.38 -4.79 5.79
CA ASP A 77 -58.86 -5.82 4.87
C ASP A 77 -57.53 -5.37 4.25
N ALA A 78 -56.49 -6.16 4.52
CA ALA A 78 -55.14 -5.95 4.01
C ALA A 78 -54.98 -6.22 2.50
N HIS A 79 -55.99 -6.85 1.87
CA HIS A 79 -56.00 -7.18 0.45
C HIS A 79 -57.02 -6.37 -0.37
N ALA A 80 -57.72 -5.42 0.26
CA ALA A 80 -58.72 -4.62 -0.42
C ALA A 80 -58.11 -3.81 -1.57
N ASP A 81 -58.68 -3.96 -2.77
CA ASP A 81 -58.31 -3.16 -3.92
C ASP A 81 -59.16 -1.88 -4.07
N THR A 82 -58.82 -1.03 -5.04
CA THR A 82 -59.56 0.21 -5.32
C THR A 82 -61.04 -0.02 -5.63
N ASN A 83 -61.41 -1.15 -6.24
CA ASN A 83 -62.80 -1.46 -6.57
C ASN A 83 -63.57 -1.93 -5.31
N GLU A 84 -62.93 -2.71 -4.45
CA GLU A 84 -63.50 -3.23 -3.22
C GLU A 84 -63.74 -2.11 -2.20
N LEU A 85 -62.78 -1.19 -2.02
CA LEU A 85 -62.93 0.00 -1.18
C LEU A 85 -64.02 0.94 -1.72
N GLN A 86 -64.05 1.19 -3.03
CA GLN A 86 -65.09 2.02 -3.66
C GLN A 86 -66.48 1.39 -3.47
N ARG A 87 -66.61 0.07 -3.64
CA ARG A 87 -67.89 -0.64 -3.43
C ARG A 87 -68.36 -0.53 -1.98
N ALA A 88 -67.48 -0.73 -1.01
CA ALA A 88 -67.82 -0.61 0.41
C ALA A 88 -68.27 0.83 0.78
N LEU A 89 -67.61 1.83 0.21
CA LEU A 89 -67.99 3.23 0.37
C LEU A 89 -69.36 3.54 -0.26
N ASP A 90 -69.63 3.03 -1.46
CA ASP A 90 -70.91 3.22 -2.14
C ASP A 90 -72.07 2.53 -1.38
N GLU A 91 -71.83 1.33 -0.86
CA GLU A 91 -72.78 0.60 0.00
C GLU A 91 -73.07 1.36 1.30
N LEU A 92 -72.05 1.92 1.96
CA LEU A 92 -72.20 2.75 3.14
C LEU A 92 -73.03 4.01 2.82
N LYS A 93 -72.68 4.73 1.75
CA LYS A 93 -73.40 5.94 1.27
C LYS A 93 -74.87 5.68 0.99
N HIS A 94 -75.22 4.48 0.50
CA HIS A 94 -76.59 4.10 0.25
C HIS A 94 -77.45 4.03 1.53
N THR A 95 -76.82 3.85 2.70
CA THR A 95 -77.52 3.76 4.00
C THR A 95 -77.69 5.08 4.73
N ARG A 96 -77.07 6.19 4.28
CA ARG A 96 -77.24 7.54 4.86
C ARG A 96 -78.70 7.95 5.11
N PRO A 97 -79.69 7.63 4.23
CA PRO A 97 -81.09 7.95 4.50
C PRO A 97 -81.64 7.34 5.80
N HIS A 98 -81.16 6.15 6.19
CA HIS A 98 -81.56 5.49 7.45
C HIS A 98 -81.08 6.29 8.68
N LEU A 99 -79.93 6.96 8.61
CA LEU A 99 -79.42 7.84 9.67
C LEU A 99 -80.33 9.05 9.88
N ASN A 100 -80.79 9.64 8.77
CA ASN A 100 -81.75 10.74 8.80
C ASN A 100 -83.12 10.30 9.33
N ALA A 101 -83.57 9.10 8.98
CA ALA A 101 -84.80 8.50 9.49
C ALA A 101 -84.73 8.24 11.01
N LEU A 102 -83.58 7.79 11.51
CA LEU A 102 -83.33 7.58 12.94
C LEU A 102 -83.41 8.89 13.73
N ARG A 103 -82.82 9.98 13.20
CA ARG A 103 -82.93 11.33 13.77
C ARG A 103 -84.38 11.83 13.79
N ALA A 104 -85.10 11.64 12.69
CA ALA A 104 -86.51 12.01 12.61
C ALA A 104 -87.40 11.18 13.57
N ALA A 105 -87.03 9.93 13.87
CA ALA A 105 -87.72 9.09 14.85
C ALA A 105 -87.44 9.56 16.29
N TYR A 106 -86.21 10.00 16.59
CA TYR A 106 -85.86 10.61 17.88
C TYR A 106 -86.65 11.91 18.15
N ASP A 107 -86.77 12.78 17.14
CA ASP A 107 -87.50 14.05 17.24
C ASP A 107 -89.00 13.85 17.55
N GLN A 108 -89.56 12.68 17.23
CA GLN A 108 -90.95 12.32 17.48
C GLN A 108 -91.21 11.76 18.91
N ILE A 109 -90.17 11.49 19.70
CA ILE A 109 -90.34 10.99 21.08
C ILE A 109 -90.67 12.18 21.99
N GLU A 110 -91.87 12.22 22.58
CA GLU A 110 -92.29 13.27 23.52
C GLU A 110 -91.38 13.32 24.77
N GLN A 111 -91.20 14.51 25.35
CA GLN A 111 -90.35 14.73 26.52
C GLN A 111 -91.17 14.55 27.81
N SER A 112 -90.94 13.45 28.52
CA SER A 112 -91.66 13.10 29.75
C SER A 112 -90.83 12.16 30.64
N PRO A 113 -91.12 12.07 31.95
CA PRO A 113 -90.37 11.20 32.87
C PRO A 113 -90.38 9.71 32.46
N ASP A 114 -91.45 9.27 31.80
CA ASP A 114 -91.63 7.88 31.37
C ASP A 114 -90.88 7.56 30.06
N THR A 115 -90.50 8.59 29.28
CA THR A 115 -89.84 8.47 27.97
C THR A 115 -88.37 8.89 27.98
N ASP A 116 -87.90 9.55 29.04
CA ASP A 116 -86.53 10.06 29.17
C ASP A 116 -85.48 8.95 28.99
N ALA A 117 -85.69 7.76 29.58
CA ALA A 117 -84.77 6.63 29.42
C ALA A 117 -84.63 6.17 27.96
N LEU A 118 -85.75 6.12 27.21
CA LEU A 118 -85.74 5.75 25.80
C LEU A 118 -85.13 6.86 24.94
N ARG A 119 -85.39 8.14 25.24
CA ARG A 119 -84.75 9.28 24.57
C ARG A 119 -83.24 9.22 24.75
N THR A 120 -82.75 9.00 25.97
CA THR A 120 -81.31 8.87 26.23
C THR A 120 -80.70 7.71 25.46
N GLN A 121 -81.35 6.54 25.45
CA GLN A 121 -80.87 5.37 24.71
C GLN A 121 -80.84 5.60 23.19
N THR A 122 -81.91 6.20 22.64
CA THR A 122 -82.02 6.45 21.19
C THR A 122 -81.04 7.53 20.74
N LEU A 123 -80.84 8.57 21.55
CA LEU A 123 -79.85 9.61 21.29
C LEU A 123 -78.43 9.04 21.33
N ASP A 124 -78.11 8.22 22.33
CA ASP A 124 -76.81 7.53 22.42
C ASP A 124 -76.57 6.62 21.21
N GLU A 125 -77.57 5.85 20.79
CA GLU A 125 -77.50 5.00 19.59
C GLU A 125 -77.35 5.82 18.30
N GLN A 126 -78.08 6.92 18.16
CA GLN A 126 -77.98 7.83 17.03
C GLN A 126 -76.60 8.49 16.95
N THR A 127 -76.08 9.00 18.08
CA THR A 127 -74.77 9.65 18.15
C THR A 127 -73.67 8.63 17.83
N LYS A 128 -73.70 7.45 18.43
CA LYS A 128 -72.72 6.38 18.16
C LYS A 128 -72.72 5.93 16.71
N LEU A 129 -73.90 5.67 16.13
CA LEU A 129 -74.00 5.27 14.72
C LEU A 129 -73.63 6.41 13.77
N GLY A 130 -73.99 7.66 14.09
CA GLY A 130 -73.62 8.82 13.29
C GLY A 130 -72.12 9.09 13.28
N GLU A 131 -71.48 9.07 14.46
CA GLU A 131 -70.03 9.21 14.59
C GLU A 131 -69.30 8.07 13.90
N SER A 132 -69.73 6.82 14.13
CA SER A 132 -69.10 5.66 13.50
C SER A 132 -69.28 5.65 11.98
N TYR A 133 -70.43 6.07 11.47
CA TYR A 133 -70.66 6.20 10.03
C TYR A 133 -69.71 7.22 9.42
N GLU A 134 -69.63 8.43 9.98
CA GLU A 134 -68.79 9.50 9.43
C GLU A 134 -67.29 9.21 9.57
N ALA A 135 -66.89 8.48 10.62
CA ALA A 135 -65.52 8.03 10.78
C ALA A 135 -65.12 7.02 9.69
N VAL A 136 -65.92 5.97 9.49
CA VAL A 136 -65.63 4.93 8.48
C VAL A 136 -65.76 5.48 7.05
N GLU A 137 -66.73 6.37 6.79
CA GLU A 137 -66.86 7.03 5.48
C GLU A 137 -65.60 7.83 5.12
N ARG A 138 -65.11 8.69 6.03
CA ARG A 138 -63.86 9.44 5.79
C ARG A 138 -62.65 8.53 5.64
N ALA A 139 -62.52 7.51 6.50
CA ALA A 139 -61.38 6.60 6.44
C ALA A 139 -61.31 5.84 5.11
N LEU A 140 -62.45 5.39 4.59
CA LEU A 140 -62.54 4.76 3.27
C LEU A 140 -62.26 5.74 2.13
N GLU A 141 -62.76 6.98 2.20
CA GLU A 141 -62.48 8.03 1.21
C GLU A 141 -60.99 8.38 1.15
N ASP A 142 -60.39 8.69 2.30
CA ASP A 142 -58.98 9.06 2.41
C ASP A 142 -58.08 7.93 1.88
N ARG A 143 -58.36 6.67 2.27
CA ARG A 143 -57.58 5.53 1.82
C ARG A 143 -57.73 5.23 0.34
N LEU A 144 -58.94 5.37 -0.21
CA LEU A 144 -59.18 5.18 -1.64
C LEU A 144 -58.45 6.24 -2.48
N ASP A 145 -58.49 7.50 -2.05
CA ASP A 145 -57.80 8.59 -2.74
C ASP A 145 -56.27 8.46 -2.63
N ASN A 146 -55.75 8.08 -1.46
CA ASN A 146 -54.33 7.79 -1.27
C ASN A 146 -53.90 6.60 -2.15
N LEU A 147 -54.72 5.55 -2.26
CA LEU A 147 -54.38 4.37 -3.05
C LEU A 147 -54.38 4.67 -4.55
N LYS A 148 -55.28 5.53 -5.03
CA LYS A 148 -55.29 5.99 -6.43
C LYS A 148 -54.03 6.79 -6.75
N ARG A 149 -53.67 7.75 -5.90
CA ARG A 149 -52.44 8.55 -6.07
C ARG A 149 -51.20 7.67 -6.09
N PHE A 150 -51.07 6.76 -5.12
CA PHE A 150 -49.99 5.78 -5.08
C PHE A 150 -49.86 5.00 -6.39
N ASN A 151 -50.97 4.50 -6.93
CA ASN A 151 -50.98 3.74 -8.18
C ASN A 151 -50.56 4.57 -9.40
N GLU A 152 -50.92 5.85 -9.45
CA GLU A 152 -50.50 6.78 -10.50
C GLU A 152 -49.00 7.05 -10.44
N ASP A 153 -48.46 7.34 -9.25
CA ASP A 153 -47.05 7.61 -9.03
C ASP A 153 -46.18 6.36 -9.30
N ALA A 154 -46.64 5.18 -8.86
CA ALA A 154 -45.98 3.90 -9.14
C ALA A 154 -45.92 3.60 -10.64
N ALA A 155 -46.98 3.91 -11.38
CA ALA A 155 -47.01 3.73 -12.84
C ALA A 155 -46.05 4.68 -13.57
N ASP A 156 -45.84 5.90 -13.08
CA ASP A 156 -44.85 6.83 -13.64
C ASP A 156 -43.42 6.31 -13.42
N VAL A 157 -43.10 5.82 -12.21
CA VAL A 157 -41.79 5.22 -11.92
C VAL A 157 -41.55 3.98 -12.79
N GLU A 158 -42.53 3.09 -12.94
CA GLU A 158 -42.45 1.93 -13.84
C GLU A 158 -42.12 2.32 -15.27
N LYS A 159 -42.75 3.39 -15.77
CA LYS A 159 -42.53 3.89 -17.12
C LYS A 159 -41.11 4.45 -17.29
N ARG A 160 -40.59 5.19 -16.30
CA ARG A 160 -39.22 5.71 -16.35
C ARG A 160 -38.17 4.60 -16.28
N LEU A 161 -38.39 3.57 -15.46
CA LEU A 161 -37.53 2.38 -15.41
C LEU A 161 -37.50 1.64 -16.76
N LEU A 162 -38.65 1.51 -17.44
CA LEU A 162 -38.70 0.93 -18.78
C LEU A 162 -37.93 1.76 -19.82
N GLN A 163 -37.98 3.08 -19.74
CA GLN A 163 -37.21 3.97 -20.63
C GLN A 163 -35.70 3.83 -20.40
N LEU A 164 -35.27 3.70 -19.14
CA LEU A 164 -33.87 3.44 -18.82
C LEU A 164 -33.42 2.08 -19.37
N ASP A 165 -34.23 1.03 -19.21
CA ASP A 165 -33.96 -0.29 -19.80
C ASP A 165 -33.75 -0.21 -21.33
N ASP A 166 -34.55 0.62 -22.02
CA ASP A 166 -34.37 0.89 -23.45
C ASP A 166 -33.04 1.62 -23.74
N SER A 167 -32.72 2.66 -22.98
CA SER A 167 -31.46 3.40 -23.11
C SER A 167 -30.23 2.51 -22.88
N VAL A 168 -30.30 1.56 -21.93
CA VAL A 168 -29.23 0.57 -21.70
C VAL A 168 -29.09 -0.36 -22.90
N ARG A 169 -30.21 -0.85 -23.46
CA ARG A 169 -30.18 -1.70 -24.66
C ARG A 169 -29.59 -1.00 -25.88
N GLU A 170 -29.81 0.31 -26.02
CA GLU A 170 -29.24 1.11 -27.10
C GLU A 170 -27.71 1.22 -27.04
N GLN A 171 -27.10 1.10 -25.85
CA GLN A 171 -25.63 1.10 -25.71
C GLN A 171 -24.97 -0.16 -26.30
N GLY A 172 -25.72 -1.25 -26.46
CA GLY A 172 -25.19 -2.51 -26.97
C GLY A 172 -24.26 -3.22 -25.99
N ALA A 173 -23.23 -3.91 -26.50
CA ALA A 173 -22.23 -4.58 -25.68
C ALA A 173 -21.09 -3.61 -25.32
N ALA A 174 -20.43 -3.83 -24.18
CA ALA A 174 -19.32 -3.00 -23.74
C ALA A 174 -18.20 -2.99 -24.81
N SER A 175 -17.76 -1.79 -25.18
CA SER A 175 -16.68 -1.58 -26.15
C SER A 175 -15.79 -0.42 -25.69
N ALA A 176 -14.52 -0.46 -26.05
CA ALA A 176 -13.59 0.65 -25.87
C ALA A 176 -14.01 1.93 -26.62
N GLU A 177 -14.89 1.83 -27.63
CA GLU A 177 -15.43 2.98 -28.36
C GLU A 177 -16.66 3.62 -27.68
N ALA A 178 -17.21 2.99 -26.65
CA ALA A 178 -18.37 3.51 -25.95
C ALA A 178 -18.06 4.84 -25.24
N ASP A 179 -19.08 5.71 -25.17
CA ASP A 179 -18.99 7.02 -24.56
C ASP A 179 -19.36 6.93 -23.07
N LEU A 180 -18.35 7.03 -22.21
CA LEU A 180 -18.53 6.99 -20.76
C LEU A 180 -19.43 8.13 -20.26
N SER A 181 -19.41 9.30 -20.90
CA SER A 181 -20.24 10.43 -20.49
C SER A 181 -21.73 10.16 -20.68
N LEU A 182 -22.07 9.39 -21.72
CA LEU A 182 -23.45 9.01 -22.00
C LEU A 182 -23.92 7.89 -21.05
N ILE A 183 -23.04 6.96 -20.68
CA ILE A 183 -23.32 5.93 -19.67
C ILE A 183 -23.50 6.58 -18.28
N ASP A 184 -22.65 7.54 -17.92
CA ASP A 184 -22.73 8.30 -16.66
C ASP A 184 -24.06 9.05 -16.56
N ALA A 185 -24.52 9.67 -17.65
CA ALA A 185 -25.83 10.32 -17.69
C ALA A 185 -26.99 9.33 -17.49
N ILE A 186 -26.90 8.10 -18.02
CA ILE A 186 -27.93 7.06 -17.81
C ILE A 186 -27.92 6.58 -16.36
N ILE A 187 -26.75 6.43 -15.73
CA ILE A 187 -26.61 6.09 -14.31
C ILE A 187 -27.22 7.20 -13.44
N GLU A 188 -26.92 8.46 -13.74
CA GLU A 188 -27.48 9.62 -13.03
C GLU A 188 -29.01 9.61 -13.12
N HIS A 189 -29.58 9.47 -14.32
CA HIS A 189 -31.03 9.35 -14.49
C HIS A 189 -31.64 8.14 -13.76
N CYS A 190 -30.90 7.05 -13.57
CA CYS A 190 -31.35 5.90 -12.77
C CYS A 190 -31.36 6.21 -11.27
N ASN A 191 -30.38 6.98 -10.79
CA ASN A 191 -30.31 7.43 -9.40
C ASN A 191 -31.38 8.50 -9.09
N ASP A 192 -31.73 9.35 -10.07
CA ASP A 192 -32.79 10.36 -9.94
C ASP A 192 -34.20 9.78 -9.70
N LEU A 193 -34.38 8.46 -9.87
CA LEU A 193 -35.62 7.78 -9.50
C LEU A 193 -35.73 7.49 -8.01
N ARG A 194 -34.64 7.57 -7.25
CA ARG A 194 -34.63 7.27 -5.81
C ARG A 194 -35.59 8.16 -5.01
N PRO A 195 -35.60 9.50 -5.19
CA PRO A 195 -36.53 10.36 -4.45
C PRO A 195 -38.01 10.05 -4.73
N ALA A 196 -38.34 9.63 -5.96
CA ALA A 196 -39.70 9.22 -6.31
C ALA A 196 -40.09 7.88 -5.67
N LEU A 197 -39.15 6.95 -5.55
CA LEU A 197 -39.33 5.68 -4.83
C LEU A 197 -39.46 5.89 -3.32
N ASP A 198 -38.68 6.80 -2.73
CA ASP A 198 -38.75 7.13 -1.31
C ASP A 198 -40.11 7.80 -0.98
N GLN A 199 -40.58 8.72 -1.84
CA GLN A 199 -41.94 9.29 -1.72
C GLN A 199 -43.04 8.24 -1.82
N LEU A 200 -42.89 7.25 -2.71
CA LEU A 200 -43.80 6.12 -2.78
C LEU A 200 -43.75 5.30 -1.49
N ALA A 201 -42.56 5.02 -0.94
CA ALA A 201 -42.40 4.29 0.31
C ALA A 201 -43.07 5.02 1.50
N ASP A 202 -42.92 6.33 1.61
CA ASP A 202 -43.56 7.15 2.65
C ASP A 202 -45.10 7.10 2.55
N SER A 203 -45.63 7.12 1.33
CA SER A 203 -47.09 7.10 1.11
C SER A 203 -47.75 5.79 1.55
N VAL A 204 -47.00 4.68 1.62
CA VAL A 204 -47.48 3.37 2.09
C VAL A 204 -47.99 3.41 3.54
N GLN A 205 -47.42 4.28 4.39
CA GLN A 205 -47.87 4.41 5.79
C GLN A 205 -49.33 4.85 5.89
N SER A 206 -49.79 5.71 4.97
CA SER A 206 -51.19 6.16 4.89
C SER A 206 -52.15 5.11 4.33
N LEU A 207 -51.62 3.99 3.82
CA LEU A 207 -52.35 2.90 3.19
C LEU A 207 -52.44 1.64 4.06
N CYS A 208 -51.85 1.64 5.26
CA CYS A 208 -51.92 0.50 6.16
C CYS A 208 -53.38 0.13 6.51
N PRO A 209 -53.74 -1.18 6.57
CA PRO A 209 -52.88 -2.37 6.42
C PRO A 209 -52.71 -2.95 4.99
N LEU A 210 -52.89 -2.21 3.89
CA LEU A 210 -52.75 -2.78 2.53
C LEU A 210 -51.35 -3.34 2.24
N ILE A 211 -51.28 -4.59 1.73
CA ILE A 211 -50.01 -5.29 1.45
C ILE A 211 -49.49 -5.05 0.02
N GLU A 212 -50.39 -4.85 -0.95
CA GLU A 212 -50.03 -4.67 -2.37
C GLU A 212 -49.16 -3.43 -2.62
N PRO A 213 -49.44 -2.24 -2.03
CA PRO A 213 -48.57 -1.08 -2.14
C PRO A 213 -47.16 -1.32 -1.62
N VAL A 214 -47.01 -1.94 -0.44
CA VAL A 214 -45.71 -2.31 0.15
C VAL A 214 -44.91 -3.17 -0.84
N SER A 215 -45.54 -4.25 -1.33
CA SER A 215 -44.90 -5.21 -2.22
C SER A 215 -44.50 -4.59 -3.56
N ARG A 216 -45.28 -3.62 -4.05
CA ARG A 216 -45.02 -2.91 -5.30
C ARG A 216 -43.85 -1.94 -5.18
N VAL A 217 -43.77 -1.17 -4.08
CA VAL A 217 -42.60 -0.31 -3.81
C VAL A 217 -41.32 -1.16 -3.73
N ASP A 218 -41.35 -2.27 -3.00
CA ASP A 218 -40.20 -3.18 -2.90
C ASP A 218 -39.76 -3.70 -4.28
N ALA A 219 -40.72 -4.09 -5.13
CA ALA A 219 -40.42 -4.56 -6.48
C ALA A 219 -39.79 -3.47 -7.37
N LEU A 220 -40.27 -2.23 -7.29
CA LEU A 220 -39.72 -1.12 -8.07
C LEU A 220 -38.34 -0.69 -7.56
N SER A 221 -38.15 -0.64 -6.24
CA SER A 221 -36.86 -0.36 -5.61
C SER A 221 -35.83 -1.41 -5.97
N ASN A 222 -36.17 -2.70 -5.89
CA ASN A 222 -35.29 -3.79 -6.30
C ASN A 222 -34.91 -3.68 -7.78
N ARG A 223 -35.87 -3.38 -8.66
CA ARG A 223 -35.61 -3.22 -10.09
C ARG A 223 -34.70 -2.03 -10.39
N GLN A 224 -34.88 -0.90 -9.69
CA GLN A 224 -34.00 0.27 -9.81
C GLN A 224 -32.57 -0.06 -9.37
N CYS A 225 -32.40 -0.75 -8.24
CA CYS A 225 -31.10 -1.22 -7.76
C CYS A 225 -30.44 -2.17 -8.77
N GLU A 226 -31.16 -3.19 -9.24
CA GLU A 226 -30.64 -4.15 -10.24
C GLU A 226 -30.18 -3.47 -11.53
N LEU A 227 -30.95 -2.48 -12.01
CA LEU A 227 -30.60 -1.73 -13.22
C LEU A 227 -29.36 -0.86 -13.02
N ASN A 228 -29.26 -0.19 -11.87
CA ASN A 228 -28.10 0.62 -11.51
C ASN A 228 -26.83 -0.24 -11.40
N ASP A 229 -26.92 -1.41 -10.78
CA ASP A 229 -25.79 -2.34 -10.65
C ASP A 229 -25.33 -2.86 -12.02
N ARG A 230 -26.26 -3.18 -12.93
CA ARG A 230 -25.93 -3.56 -14.31
C ARG A 230 -25.26 -2.42 -15.07
N LEU A 231 -25.70 -1.19 -14.89
CA LEU A 231 -25.11 -0.02 -15.54
C LEU A 231 -23.70 0.27 -15.03
N LYS A 232 -23.47 0.16 -13.71
CA LYS A 232 -22.13 0.28 -13.12
C LYS A 232 -21.18 -0.81 -13.65
N ALA A 233 -21.63 -2.06 -13.68
CA ALA A 233 -20.85 -3.16 -14.26
C ALA A 233 -20.52 -2.92 -15.74
N PHE A 234 -21.49 -2.44 -16.53
CA PHE A 234 -21.28 -2.09 -17.94
C PHE A 234 -20.26 -0.96 -18.11
N ARG A 235 -20.33 0.07 -17.25
CA ARG A 235 -19.36 1.17 -17.22
C ARG A 235 -17.95 0.69 -16.91
N ASP A 236 -17.80 -0.15 -15.88
CA ASP A 236 -16.51 -0.70 -15.47
C ASP A 236 -15.91 -1.60 -16.56
N ASP A 237 -16.74 -2.38 -17.25
CA ASP A 237 -16.33 -3.16 -18.43
C ASP A 237 -15.80 -2.26 -19.56
N VAL A 238 -16.46 -1.13 -19.83
CA VAL A 238 -16.02 -0.15 -20.84
C VAL A 238 -14.67 0.48 -20.45
N ILE A 239 -14.49 0.84 -19.19
CA ILE A 239 -13.21 1.39 -18.68
C ILE A 239 -12.10 0.37 -18.87
N ARG A 240 -12.32 -0.88 -18.42
CA ARG A 240 -11.34 -1.95 -18.57
C ARG A 240 -10.94 -2.17 -20.03
N LEU A 241 -11.91 -2.19 -20.96
CA LEU A 241 -11.63 -2.35 -22.39
C LEU A 241 -10.87 -1.16 -23.00
N LYS A 242 -11.11 0.08 -22.52
CA LYS A 242 -10.33 1.26 -22.93
C LYS A 242 -8.88 1.16 -22.43
N ASP A 243 -8.69 0.82 -21.15
CA ASP A 243 -7.36 0.65 -20.56
C ASP A 243 -6.58 -0.48 -21.26
N GLU A 244 -7.25 -1.59 -21.58
CA GLU A 244 -6.71 -2.68 -22.40
C GLU A 244 -6.22 -2.19 -23.76
N ARG A 245 -7.04 -1.39 -24.46
CA ARG A 245 -6.74 -0.83 -25.78
C ARG A 245 -5.54 0.13 -25.74
N ASP A 246 -5.50 1.01 -24.74
CA ASP A 246 -4.47 2.03 -24.60
C ASP A 246 -3.12 1.43 -24.18
N ALA A 247 -3.14 0.44 -23.29
CA ALA A 247 -1.97 -0.37 -22.93
C ALA A 247 -1.41 -1.12 -24.15
N GLU A 248 -2.28 -1.78 -24.92
CA GLU A 248 -1.88 -2.46 -26.16
C GLU A 248 -1.28 -1.50 -27.19
N SER A 249 -1.86 -0.32 -27.37
CA SER A 249 -1.37 0.67 -28.34
C SER A 249 -0.02 1.22 -27.92
N SER A 250 0.12 1.61 -26.65
CA SER A 250 1.36 2.21 -26.12
C SER A 250 2.53 1.24 -26.18
N LEU A 251 2.31 -0.03 -25.79
CA LEU A 251 3.34 -1.06 -25.87
C LEU A 251 3.68 -1.41 -27.32
N ALA A 252 2.68 -1.50 -28.21
CA ALA A 252 2.92 -1.76 -29.64
C ALA A 252 3.77 -0.68 -30.30
N ASP A 253 3.47 0.60 -30.03
CA ASP A 253 4.24 1.73 -30.56
C ASP A 253 5.69 1.72 -30.03
N ALA A 254 5.89 1.39 -28.75
CA ALA A 254 7.22 1.28 -28.15
C ALA A 254 8.03 0.10 -28.74
N VAL A 255 7.42 -1.07 -28.90
CA VAL A 255 8.03 -2.24 -29.56
C VAL A 255 8.44 -1.89 -30.98
N GLN A 256 7.56 -1.25 -31.76
CA GLN A 256 7.87 -0.84 -33.14
C GLN A 256 9.05 0.16 -33.19
N ASN A 257 9.08 1.13 -32.28
CA ASN A 257 10.17 2.12 -32.20
C ASN A 257 11.52 1.47 -31.85
N ALA A 258 11.53 0.57 -30.86
CA ALA A 258 12.73 -0.17 -30.47
C ALA A 258 13.20 -1.09 -31.61
N GLN A 259 12.27 -1.80 -32.26
CA GLN A 259 12.56 -2.65 -33.41
C GLN A 259 13.20 -1.88 -34.57
N GLN A 260 12.68 -0.69 -34.88
CA GLN A 260 13.23 0.16 -35.94
C GLN A 260 14.63 0.67 -35.58
N ALA A 261 14.82 1.19 -34.37
CA ALA A 261 16.13 1.68 -33.92
C ALA A 261 17.19 0.56 -33.92
N LEU A 262 16.80 -0.65 -33.52
CA LEU A 262 17.66 -1.82 -33.53
C LEU A 262 18.02 -2.26 -34.95
N ALA A 263 17.06 -2.28 -35.88
CA ALA A 263 17.32 -2.60 -37.28
C ALA A 263 18.28 -1.59 -37.94
N ASP A 264 18.18 -0.31 -37.56
CA ASP A 264 19.10 0.72 -38.03
C ASP A 264 20.50 0.59 -37.40
N ALA A 265 20.59 0.21 -36.11
CA ALA A 265 21.85 -0.09 -35.44
C ALA A 265 22.55 -1.33 -36.02
N GLU A 266 21.82 -2.43 -36.27
CA GLU A 266 22.32 -3.64 -36.92
C GLU A 266 22.92 -3.30 -38.30
N ARG A 267 22.20 -2.50 -39.11
CA ARG A 267 22.68 -2.04 -40.42
C ARG A 267 23.89 -1.13 -40.30
N GLY A 268 23.89 -0.23 -39.31
CA GLY A 268 25.00 0.68 -39.03
C GLY A 268 26.28 -0.06 -38.60
N LEU A 269 26.15 -1.12 -37.80
CA LEU A 269 27.30 -1.92 -37.35
C LEU A 269 28.01 -2.59 -38.52
N GLU A 270 27.27 -3.08 -39.51
CA GLU A 270 27.86 -3.68 -40.72
C GLU A 270 28.64 -2.67 -41.57
N GLN A 271 28.18 -1.42 -41.59
CA GLN A 271 28.81 -0.34 -42.35
C GLN A 271 29.97 0.35 -41.61
N THR A 272 30.12 0.07 -40.31
CA THR A 272 31.17 0.67 -39.47
C THR A 272 32.54 0.12 -39.84
N GLN A 273 33.48 1.02 -40.12
CA GLN A 273 34.87 0.68 -40.44
C GLN A 273 35.55 0.02 -39.22
N PRO A 274 36.47 -0.96 -39.42
CA PRO A 274 37.15 -1.66 -38.34
C PRO A 274 38.30 -0.81 -37.75
N SER A 275 37.97 0.38 -37.26
CA SER A 275 38.87 1.26 -36.51
C SER A 275 38.25 1.62 -35.17
N THR A 276 39.09 1.81 -34.15
CA THR A 276 38.65 2.16 -32.79
C THR A 276 37.75 3.39 -32.79
N ASP A 277 38.10 4.42 -33.55
CA ASP A 277 37.35 5.69 -33.60
C ASP A 277 35.96 5.54 -34.25
N SER A 278 35.87 4.73 -35.32
CA SER A 278 34.58 4.51 -36.01
C SER A 278 33.64 3.62 -35.20
N ILE A 279 34.18 2.62 -34.51
CA ILE A 279 33.40 1.73 -33.64
C ILE A 279 32.94 2.49 -32.39
N GLU A 280 33.78 3.37 -31.83
CA GLU A 280 33.39 4.23 -30.70
C GLU A 280 32.29 5.22 -31.12
N ALA A 281 32.39 5.83 -32.30
CA ALA A 281 31.32 6.67 -32.84
C ALA A 281 30.00 5.90 -33.04
N PHE A 282 30.07 4.63 -33.45
CA PHE A 282 28.89 3.75 -33.52
C PHE A 282 28.29 3.45 -32.14
N LYS A 283 29.14 3.16 -31.14
CA LYS A 283 28.71 2.95 -29.74
C LYS A 283 27.97 4.17 -29.20
N GLN A 284 28.52 5.37 -29.41
CA GLN A 284 27.98 6.62 -28.85
C GLN A 284 26.75 7.17 -29.60
N GLY A 285 26.44 6.68 -30.79
CA GLY A 285 25.30 7.15 -31.59
C GLY A 285 24.25 6.06 -31.83
N PRO A 286 24.33 5.28 -32.93
CA PRO A 286 23.32 4.28 -33.28
C PRO A 286 23.05 3.24 -32.19
N LEU A 287 24.08 2.66 -31.58
CA LEU A 287 23.91 1.61 -30.56
C LEU A 287 23.28 2.18 -29.28
N ARG A 288 23.76 3.35 -28.84
CA ARG A 288 23.16 4.10 -27.74
C ARG A 288 21.69 4.42 -27.98
N THR A 289 21.34 4.85 -29.19
CA THR A 289 19.94 5.18 -29.54
C THR A 289 19.05 3.93 -29.46
N ALA A 290 19.53 2.78 -29.96
CA ALA A 290 18.80 1.53 -29.84
C ALA A 290 18.66 1.06 -28.37
N ALA A 291 19.71 1.24 -27.56
CA ALA A 291 19.67 0.95 -26.12
C ALA A 291 18.70 1.87 -25.36
N GLU A 292 18.66 3.17 -25.67
CA GLU A 292 17.71 4.13 -25.06
C GLU A 292 16.25 3.80 -25.44
N LYS A 293 16.00 3.42 -26.70
CA LYS A 293 14.65 3.00 -27.14
C LYS A 293 14.22 1.68 -26.52
N TYR A 294 15.15 0.75 -26.35
CA TYR A 294 14.88 -0.49 -25.63
C TYR A 294 14.65 -0.24 -24.13
N ALA A 295 15.43 0.64 -23.48
CA ALA A 295 15.23 1.00 -22.08
C ALA A 295 13.84 1.61 -21.83
N TYR A 296 13.38 2.51 -22.71
CA TYR A 296 12.01 3.04 -22.66
C TYR A 296 10.96 1.92 -22.82
N LEU A 297 11.18 0.96 -23.72
CA LEU A 297 10.32 -0.23 -23.84
C LEU A 297 10.38 -1.11 -22.57
N ASP A 298 11.52 -1.15 -21.89
CA ASP A 298 11.69 -1.93 -20.66
C ASP A 298 10.93 -1.33 -19.48
N GLU A 299 10.89 0.00 -19.40
CA GLU A 299 10.14 0.78 -18.41
C GLU A 299 8.61 0.68 -18.56
N ILE A 300 8.10 0.36 -19.75
CA ILE A 300 6.65 0.18 -19.95
C ILE A 300 6.22 -1.16 -19.32
N VAL A 301 5.61 -1.07 -18.14
CA VAL A 301 5.01 -2.18 -17.41
C VAL A 301 3.50 -1.95 -17.35
N THR A 302 2.74 -2.86 -17.96
CA THR A 302 1.27 -2.86 -17.90
C THR A 302 0.82 -4.05 -17.06
N GLN A 303 -0.20 -3.86 -16.21
CA GLN A 303 -0.82 -4.95 -15.45
C GLN A 303 -1.93 -5.67 -16.25
N VAL A 304 -2.16 -5.20 -17.49
CA VAL A 304 -3.20 -5.70 -18.37
C VAL A 304 -2.77 -7.01 -19.02
N ASP A 305 -3.58 -8.07 -18.85
CA ASP A 305 -3.31 -9.38 -19.43
C ASP A 305 -4.20 -9.67 -20.66
N THR A 306 -3.80 -9.15 -21.82
CA THR A 306 -4.40 -9.56 -23.11
C THR A 306 -3.48 -10.48 -23.90
N PRO A 307 -4.03 -11.35 -24.79
CA PRO A 307 -3.22 -12.18 -25.69
C PRO A 307 -2.22 -11.37 -26.53
N LYS A 308 -2.59 -10.13 -26.89
CA LYS A 308 -1.73 -9.25 -27.68
C LYS A 308 -0.61 -8.63 -26.85
N ILE A 309 -0.87 -8.24 -25.60
CA ILE A 309 0.19 -7.78 -24.68
C ILE A 309 1.19 -8.90 -24.41
N LYS A 310 0.73 -10.14 -24.18
CA LYS A 310 1.60 -11.32 -24.07
C LYS A 310 2.51 -11.50 -25.30
N GLN A 311 1.96 -11.32 -26.50
CA GLN A 311 2.73 -11.35 -27.73
C GLN A 311 3.77 -10.21 -27.80
N LEU A 312 3.39 -8.99 -27.44
CA LEU A 312 4.29 -7.83 -27.43
C LEU A 312 5.44 -7.97 -26.41
N TYR A 313 5.18 -8.60 -25.26
CA TYR A 313 6.23 -8.95 -24.30
C TYR A 313 7.21 -9.99 -24.87
N ALA A 314 6.71 -11.00 -25.59
CA ALA A 314 7.59 -11.92 -26.30
C ALA A 314 8.44 -11.21 -27.39
N ASP A 315 7.85 -10.25 -28.11
CA ASP A 315 8.59 -9.42 -29.07
C ASP A 315 9.65 -8.55 -28.37
N LYS A 316 9.35 -7.98 -27.20
CA LYS A 316 10.31 -7.25 -26.35
C LYS A 316 11.50 -8.14 -25.95
N ASP A 317 11.26 -9.38 -25.55
CA ASP A 317 12.34 -10.31 -25.18
C ASP A 317 13.24 -10.65 -26.38
N MET A 318 12.63 -10.88 -27.56
CA MET A 318 13.40 -11.09 -28.81
C MET A 318 14.23 -9.85 -29.18
N LEU A 319 13.71 -8.64 -28.95
CA LEU A 319 14.47 -7.40 -29.18
C LEU A 319 15.65 -7.26 -28.21
N LYS A 320 15.53 -7.75 -26.97
CA LYS A 320 16.64 -7.78 -26.00
C LYS A 320 17.79 -8.63 -26.50
N GLU A 321 17.48 -9.85 -26.92
CA GLU A 321 18.48 -10.80 -27.42
C GLU A 321 19.22 -10.23 -28.64
N ARG A 322 18.48 -9.57 -29.53
CA ARG A 322 19.08 -8.87 -30.67
C ARG A 322 19.96 -7.69 -30.24
N LEU A 323 19.57 -6.89 -29.24
CA LEU A 323 20.40 -5.81 -28.71
C LEU A 323 21.70 -6.32 -28.08
N ASP A 324 21.61 -7.39 -27.29
CA ASP A 324 22.78 -8.04 -26.68
C ASP A 324 23.72 -8.62 -27.74
N ASN A 325 23.16 -9.18 -28.81
CA ASN A 325 23.94 -9.65 -29.97
C ASN A 325 24.68 -8.50 -30.65
N VAL A 326 24.01 -7.37 -30.93
CA VAL A 326 24.66 -6.19 -31.53
C VAL A 326 25.75 -5.63 -30.60
N ASN A 327 25.50 -5.55 -29.29
CA ASN A 327 26.50 -5.15 -28.29
C ASN A 327 27.73 -6.06 -28.35
N LYS A 328 27.53 -7.38 -28.24
CA LYS A 328 28.61 -8.37 -28.29
C LYS A 328 29.44 -8.27 -29.58
N ARG A 329 28.79 -8.18 -30.74
CA ARG A 329 29.47 -8.03 -32.03
C ARG A 329 30.23 -6.70 -32.15
N THR A 330 29.73 -5.64 -31.51
CA THR A 330 30.42 -4.35 -31.46
C THR A 330 31.67 -4.43 -30.59
N ASP A 331 31.59 -5.12 -29.45
CA ASP A 331 32.73 -5.38 -28.58
C ASP A 331 33.79 -6.27 -29.23
N GLU A 332 33.38 -7.33 -29.92
CA GLU A 332 34.27 -8.17 -30.72
C GLU A 332 34.99 -7.35 -31.81
N LYS A 333 34.25 -6.51 -32.56
CA LYS A 333 34.87 -5.60 -33.55
C LYS A 333 35.85 -4.62 -32.88
N MET A 334 35.53 -4.10 -31.70
CA MET A 334 36.40 -3.18 -30.95
C MET A 334 37.68 -3.88 -30.49
N GLN A 335 37.58 -5.09 -29.93
CA GLN A 335 38.72 -5.88 -29.50
C GLN A 335 39.64 -6.21 -30.68
N ASN A 336 39.08 -6.65 -31.80
CA ASN A 336 39.84 -6.94 -33.02
C ASN A 336 40.59 -5.70 -33.52
N ALA A 337 39.98 -4.52 -33.49
CA ALA A 337 40.65 -3.26 -33.86
C ALA A 337 41.81 -2.93 -32.91
N GLN A 338 41.62 -3.08 -31.59
CA GLN A 338 42.68 -2.84 -30.60
C GLN A 338 43.85 -3.83 -30.72
N GLU A 339 43.58 -5.09 -31.05
CA GLU A 339 44.61 -6.10 -31.28
C GLU A 339 45.46 -5.77 -32.53
N GLN A 340 44.82 -5.29 -33.59
CA GLN A 340 45.51 -4.79 -34.79
C GLN A 340 46.41 -3.58 -34.46
N ASP A 341 45.95 -2.60 -33.69
CA ASP A 341 46.76 -1.45 -33.27
C ASP A 341 47.98 -1.86 -32.42
N LYS A 342 47.80 -2.83 -31.51
CA LYS A 342 48.90 -3.39 -30.70
C LYS A 342 49.94 -4.10 -31.57
N LEU A 343 49.50 -4.89 -32.54
CA LEU A 343 50.39 -5.61 -33.47
C LEU A 343 51.23 -4.63 -34.29
N VAL A 344 50.60 -3.61 -34.86
CA VAL A 344 51.25 -2.53 -35.62
C VAL A 344 52.27 -1.79 -34.76
N SER A 345 51.91 -1.45 -33.52
CA SER A 345 52.81 -0.77 -32.58
C SER A 345 54.02 -1.62 -32.20
N SER A 346 53.81 -2.92 -31.98
CA SER A 346 54.87 -3.90 -31.68
C SER A 346 55.86 -4.05 -32.83
N LEU A 347 55.37 -4.21 -34.07
CA LEU A 347 56.21 -4.32 -35.27
C LEU A 347 57.03 -3.05 -35.51
N ASN A 348 56.43 -1.87 -35.34
CA ASN A 348 57.15 -0.61 -35.47
C ASN A 348 58.28 -0.48 -34.42
N ARG A 349 58.02 -0.84 -33.16
CA ARG A 349 59.06 -0.83 -32.11
C ARG A 349 60.22 -1.77 -32.42
N LYS A 350 59.93 -2.99 -32.87
CA LYS A 350 60.98 -3.96 -33.29
C LYS A 350 61.83 -3.39 -34.43
N LEU A 351 61.22 -2.78 -35.43
CA LEU A 351 61.94 -2.17 -36.55
C LEU A 351 62.83 -1.00 -36.10
N ASP A 352 62.37 -0.20 -35.14
CA ASP A 352 63.15 0.92 -34.60
C ASP A 352 64.36 0.45 -33.77
N ASP A 353 64.24 -0.62 -32.99
CA ASP A 353 65.35 -1.20 -32.22
C ASP A 353 66.44 -1.80 -33.14
N ILE A 354 66.03 -2.60 -34.14
CA ILE A 354 66.99 -3.17 -35.11
C ILE A 354 67.72 -2.06 -35.87
N ARG A 355 67.01 -0.98 -36.23
CA ARG A 355 67.61 0.19 -36.87
C ARG A 355 68.69 0.82 -36.00
N GLN A 356 68.37 1.08 -34.73
CA GLN A 356 69.32 1.69 -33.80
C GLN A 356 70.59 0.84 -33.62
N GLN A 357 70.45 -0.48 -33.49
CA GLN A 357 71.59 -1.39 -33.32
C GLN A 357 72.45 -1.48 -34.60
N SER A 358 71.82 -1.51 -35.78
CA SER A 358 72.51 -1.46 -37.07
C SER A 358 73.29 -0.15 -37.26
N ASP A 359 72.69 0.99 -36.90
CA ASP A 359 73.32 2.30 -37.00
C ASP A 359 74.53 2.40 -36.05
N THR A 360 74.42 1.86 -34.83
CA THR A 360 75.52 1.81 -33.84
C THR A 360 76.71 0.99 -34.34
N LEU A 361 76.46 -0.17 -34.96
CA LEU A 361 77.52 -1.00 -35.55
C LEU A 361 78.16 -0.29 -36.75
N SER A 362 77.36 0.41 -37.56
CA SER A 362 77.87 1.19 -38.70
C SER A 362 78.81 2.31 -38.26
N GLU A 363 78.53 2.99 -37.14
CA GLU A 363 79.41 4.01 -36.56
C GLU A 363 80.74 3.43 -36.03
N LYS A 364 80.74 2.21 -35.47
CA LYS A 364 81.94 1.55 -34.91
C LYS A 364 83.05 1.32 -35.95
N TYR A 365 82.67 1.13 -37.21
CA TYR A 365 83.60 0.88 -38.33
C TYR A 365 84.09 2.15 -39.04
N ALA A 366 83.93 3.32 -38.40
CA ALA A 366 84.63 4.53 -38.83
C ALA A 366 86.17 4.39 -38.79
N ASN A 367 86.72 3.43 -38.03
CA ASN A 367 88.15 3.07 -38.00
C ASN A 367 88.35 1.54 -38.17
N PRO A 368 89.47 1.09 -38.80
CA PRO A 368 89.74 -0.33 -38.98
C PRO A 368 89.93 -1.07 -37.65
N GLN A 369 89.30 -2.24 -37.53
CA GLN A 369 89.28 -3.08 -36.33
C GLN A 369 90.26 -4.26 -36.44
N GLU A 370 90.53 -4.91 -35.31
CA GLU A 370 91.30 -6.16 -35.31
C GLU A 370 90.44 -7.31 -35.85
N LEU A 371 91.07 -8.27 -36.53
CA LEU A 371 90.41 -9.42 -37.17
C LEU A 371 89.37 -10.16 -36.29
N PRO A 372 89.63 -10.49 -35.01
CA PRO A 372 88.65 -11.19 -34.18
C PRO A 372 87.40 -10.35 -33.87
N ILE A 373 87.56 -9.04 -33.68
CA ILE A 373 86.43 -8.12 -33.44
C ILE A 373 85.61 -7.96 -34.71
N ALA A 374 86.28 -7.88 -35.87
CA ALA A 374 85.65 -7.83 -37.17
C ALA A 374 84.81 -9.06 -37.51
N ALA A 375 85.30 -10.25 -37.19
CA ALA A 375 84.55 -11.49 -37.39
C ALA A 375 83.31 -11.59 -36.48
N GLU A 376 83.39 -11.11 -35.23
CA GLU A 376 82.26 -11.12 -34.30
C GLU A 376 81.15 -10.15 -34.72
N ASP A 377 81.51 -8.93 -35.12
CA ASP A 377 80.54 -7.92 -35.54
C ASP A 377 79.84 -8.29 -36.88
N VAL A 378 80.50 -9.05 -37.77
CA VAL A 378 79.84 -9.70 -38.93
C VAL A 378 78.73 -10.64 -38.45
N GLY A 379 79.02 -11.49 -37.46
CA GLY A 379 78.01 -12.37 -36.87
C GLY A 379 76.84 -11.60 -36.25
N ARG A 380 77.12 -10.47 -35.57
CA ARG A 380 76.06 -9.60 -35.01
C ARG A 380 75.18 -8.95 -36.08
N LEU A 381 75.77 -8.48 -37.18
CA LEU A 381 75.01 -7.93 -38.32
C LEU A 381 74.15 -9.00 -39.03
N GLN A 382 74.64 -10.25 -39.12
CA GLN A 382 73.86 -11.37 -39.63
C GLN A 382 72.66 -11.69 -38.72
N VAL A 383 72.87 -11.73 -37.39
CA VAL A 383 71.78 -11.93 -36.41
C VAL A 383 70.72 -10.82 -36.50
N LEU A 384 71.14 -9.55 -36.64
CA LEU A 384 70.19 -8.44 -36.80
C LEU A 384 69.37 -8.54 -38.08
N LEU A 385 69.96 -9.06 -39.17
CA LEU A 385 69.25 -9.29 -40.44
C LEU A 385 68.22 -10.42 -40.32
N GLU A 386 68.50 -11.46 -39.53
CA GLU A 386 67.57 -12.56 -39.23
C GLU A 386 66.41 -12.12 -38.32
N GLN A 387 66.61 -11.12 -37.44
CA GLN A 387 65.58 -10.58 -36.57
C GLN A 387 64.59 -9.63 -37.26
N VAL A 388 64.85 -9.21 -38.50
CA VAL A 388 63.93 -8.35 -39.25
C VAL A 388 62.63 -9.14 -39.56
N PRO A 389 61.44 -8.61 -39.20
CA PRO A 389 60.17 -9.30 -39.39
C PRO A 389 60.00 -9.87 -40.80
N MET A 390 59.53 -11.12 -40.87
CA MET A 390 59.24 -11.80 -42.13
C MET A 390 57.94 -11.24 -42.74
N LYS A 391 57.78 -11.36 -44.07
CA LYS A 391 56.54 -10.94 -44.75
C LYS A 391 55.29 -11.62 -44.18
N ALA A 392 55.41 -12.85 -43.68
CA ALA A 392 54.33 -13.57 -43.02
C ALA A 392 53.81 -12.86 -41.74
N GLU A 393 54.68 -12.16 -41.00
CA GLU A 393 54.27 -11.41 -39.80
C GLU A 393 53.48 -10.15 -40.15
N THR A 394 53.73 -9.53 -41.31
CA THR A 394 52.99 -8.36 -41.78
C THR A 394 51.71 -8.71 -42.56
N GLU A 395 51.58 -9.93 -43.08
CA GLU A 395 50.34 -10.44 -43.69
C GLU A 395 49.14 -10.52 -42.75
N SER A 396 49.40 -10.52 -41.44
CA SER A 396 48.36 -10.51 -40.40
C SER A 396 47.69 -9.13 -40.20
N ILE A 397 48.22 -8.07 -40.83
CA ILE A 397 47.64 -6.72 -40.80
C ILE A 397 46.59 -6.59 -41.91
N TRP A 398 45.33 -6.39 -41.53
CA TRP A 398 44.23 -6.35 -42.52
C TRP A 398 44.16 -5.03 -43.29
N GLU A 399 44.64 -3.93 -42.70
CA GLU A 399 44.70 -2.64 -43.38
C GLU A 399 45.88 -2.60 -44.35
N LYS A 400 45.57 -2.83 -45.64
CA LYS A 400 46.57 -2.89 -46.72
C LYS A 400 47.49 -1.67 -46.77
N GLN A 401 46.97 -0.48 -46.50
CA GLN A 401 47.76 0.74 -46.51
C GLN A 401 48.84 0.73 -45.41
N LEU A 402 48.47 0.32 -44.20
CA LEU A 402 49.40 0.24 -43.06
C LEU A 402 50.40 -0.91 -43.23
N GLN A 403 49.92 -2.06 -43.70
CA GLN A 403 50.75 -3.20 -44.07
C GLN A 403 51.82 -2.81 -45.09
N GLU A 404 51.45 -2.06 -46.12
CA GLU A 404 52.39 -1.61 -47.16
C GLU A 404 53.40 -0.59 -46.63
N GLN A 405 53.00 0.29 -45.69
CA GLN A 405 53.94 1.20 -45.02
C GLN A 405 54.97 0.45 -44.17
N ILE A 406 54.56 -0.56 -43.39
CA ILE A 406 55.48 -1.37 -42.59
C ILE A 406 56.40 -2.20 -43.49
N ASN A 407 55.87 -2.79 -44.56
CA ASN A 407 56.70 -3.52 -45.54
C ASN A 407 57.74 -2.62 -46.21
N LYS A 408 57.39 -1.38 -46.56
CA LYS A 408 58.36 -0.39 -47.08
C LYS A 408 59.47 -0.09 -46.06
N ARG A 409 59.15 0.00 -44.77
CA ARG A 409 60.16 0.18 -43.70
C ARG A 409 61.06 -1.04 -43.56
N ILE A 410 60.51 -2.25 -43.62
CA ILE A 410 61.27 -3.51 -43.60
C ILE A 410 62.27 -3.56 -44.76
N ASP A 411 61.82 -3.25 -45.97
CA ASP A 411 62.67 -3.29 -47.17
C ASP A 411 63.80 -2.25 -47.09
N LEU A 412 63.49 -1.02 -46.62
CA LEU A 412 64.50 0.01 -46.38
C LEU A 412 65.55 -0.44 -45.35
N LEU A 413 65.12 -1.05 -44.24
CA LEU A 413 66.04 -1.54 -43.20
C LEU A 413 66.94 -2.67 -43.69
N LYS A 414 66.38 -3.64 -44.43
CA LYS A 414 67.15 -4.74 -45.06
C LYS A 414 68.20 -4.19 -46.02
N SER A 415 67.86 -3.18 -46.81
CA SER A 415 68.81 -2.52 -47.72
C SER A 415 69.90 -1.71 -46.99
N SER A 416 69.62 -1.21 -45.78
CA SER A 416 70.59 -0.51 -44.95
C SER A 416 71.63 -1.46 -44.35
N ILE A 417 71.22 -2.66 -43.93
CA ILE A 417 72.11 -3.70 -43.38
C ILE A 417 72.90 -4.41 -44.48
N LYS A 418 72.25 -4.72 -45.62
CA LYS A 418 72.80 -5.51 -46.72
C LYS A 418 73.12 -4.63 -47.92
N ALA A 419 74.40 -4.45 -48.25
CA ALA A 419 74.80 -3.82 -49.51
C ALA A 419 74.49 -4.77 -50.69
N SER A 420 73.62 -4.36 -51.62
CA SER A 420 73.58 -4.94 -52.96
C SER A 420 74.59 -4.22 -53.84
N GLU A 421 75.50 -4.93 -54.48
CA GLU A 421 76.30 -4.34 -55.56
C GLU A 421 75.35 -3.78 -56.63
N PRO A 422 75.47 -2.51 -57.04
CA PRO A 422 74.83 -2.07 -58.26
C PRO A 422 75.63 -2.68 -59.41
N ASP A 423 75.09 -3.74 -60.02
CA ASP A 423 75.50 -4.20 -61.35
C ASP A 423 75.38 -3.01 -62.32
N GLY A 424 76.49 -2.32 -62.58
CA GLY A 424 76.62 -1.46 -63.76
C GLY A 424 76.95 0.02 -63.60
N PHE A 425 77.71 0.49 -62.60
CA PHE A 425 78.30 1.84 -62.66
C PHE A 425 79.74 1.94 -62.09
N GLU A 426 80.67 1.25 -62.76
CA GLU A 426 82.12 1.32 -62.47
C GLU A 426 82.75 2.69 -62.84
N TYR A 427 82.02 3.59 -63.51
CA TYR A 427 82.57 4.84 -64.06
C TYR A 427 82.42 6.10 -63.18
N LEU A 428 81.57 6.09 -62.15
CA LEU A 428 81.39 7.25 -61.24
C LEU A 428 82.14 7.10 -59.91
N LEU A 429 82.63 5.91 -59.61
CA LEU A 429 83.29 5.55 -58.34
C LEU A 429 84.72 6.10 -58.17
N LYS A 430 85.33 6.65 -59.23
CA LYS A 430 86.69 7.19 -59.18
C LYS A 430 86.77 8.66 -58.77
N PHE A 431 85.64 9.38 -58.73
CA PHE A 431 85.63 10.84 -58.52
C PHE A 431 84.99 11.30 -57.20
N MET A 432 84.41 10.40 -56.39
CA MET A 432 83.73 10.76 -55.13
C MET A 432 84.43 10.21 -53.87
N SER A 433 85.72 9.87 -53.97
CA SER A 433 86.43 9.02 -53.02
C SER A 433 86.92 9.68 -51.72
N SER A 434 86.23 10.67 -51.14
CA SER A 434 86.69 11.19 -49.83
C SER A 434 85.65 11.67 -48.83
N GLN A 435 84.35 11.79 -49.16
CA GLN A 435 83.35 12.24 -48.15
C GLN A 435 81.97 11.57 -48.23
N LEU A 436 81.76 10.57 -49.09
CA LEU A 436 80.46 9.88 -49.21
C LEU A 436 80.55 8.37 -48.88
N LEU A 437 81.31 8.02 -47.85
CA LEU A 437 81.44 6.64 -47.36
C LEU A 437 80.79 6.48 -45.99
N LEU A 438 79.59 7.04 -45.83
CA LEU A 438 78.77 6.94 -44.61
C LEU A 438 77.36 6.41 -44.87
N PHE A 439 77.07 5.93 -46.09
CA PHE A 439 75.71 5.52 -46.49
C PHE A 439 75.63 4.25 -47.36
N GLN A 440 76.60 3.33 -47.26
CA GLN A 440 76.52 2.02 -47.93
C GLN A 440 76.83 0.88 -46.95
N GLY A 441 75.93 -0.12 -46.92
CA GLY A 441 75.82 -1.15 -45.89
C GLY A 441 77.12 -1.88 -45.52
N LEU A 442 77.29 -2.12 -44.21
CA LEU A 442 78.54 -2.54 -43.59
C LEU A 442 78.84 -4.05 -43.74
N LEU A 443 77.82 -4.91 -43.80
CA LEU A 443 77.98 -6.37 -43.67
C LEU A 443 78.90 -6.98 -44.75
N HIS A 444 78.60 -6.72 -46.03
CA HIS A 444 79.31 -7.38 -47.13
C HIS A 444 80.76 -6.88 -47.34
N PRO A 445 81.05 -5.56 -47.25
CA PRO A 445 82.42 -5.06 -47.25
C PRO A 445 83.26 -5.63 -46.10
N LEU A 446 82.69 -5.77 -44.90
CA LEU A 446 83.39 -6.29 -43.73
C LEU A 446 83.70 -7.79 -43.83
N GLU A 447 82.75 -8.61 -44.29
CA GLU A 447 82.96 -10.06 -44.56
C GLU A 447 84.11 -10.31 -45.55
N LYS A 448 84.17 -9.51 -46.61
CA LYS A 448 85.19 -9.63 -47.66
C LYS A 448 86.59 -9.28 -47.16
N ASP A 449 86.71 -8.27 -46.29
CA ASP A 449 88.00 -7.88 -45.72
C ASP A 449 88.45 -8.88 -44.64
N VAL A 450 87.52 -9.44 -43.82
CA VAL A 450 87.83 -10.48 -42.82
C VAL A 450 88.37 -11.76 -43.48
N THR A 451 87.78 -12.20 -44.60
CA THR A 451 88.19 -13.44 -45.28
C THR A 451 89.57 -13.35 -45.93
N LYS A 452 89.90 -12.20 -46.54
CA LYS A 452 91.22 -11.98 -47.15
C LYS A 452 92.35 -11.96 -46.12
N GLU A 453 92.13 -11.31 -44.98
CA GLU A 453 93.13 -11.25 -43.92
C GLU A 453 93.39 -12.64 -43.29
N GLN A 454 92.35 -13.48 -43.18
CA GLN A 454 92.51 -14.88 -42.75
C GLN A 454 93.37 -15.72 -43.71
N GLU A 455 93.18 -15.55 -45.03
CA GLU A 455 93.98 -16.23 -46.05
C GLU A 455 95.46 -15.81 -45.98
N LEU A 456 95.74 -14.52 -45.76
CA LEU A 456 97.10 -13.98 -45.64
C LEU A 456 97.87 -14.57 -44.45
N VAL A 457 97.22 -14.70 -43.29
CA VAL A 457 97.81 -15.34 -42.09
C VAL A 457 98.10 -16.83 -42.33
N GLY A 458 97.23 -17.52 -43.09
CA GLY A 458 97.44 -18.92 -43.48
C GLY A 458 98.67 -19.13 -44.38
N ASP A 459 98.82 -18.29 -45.41
CA ASP A 459 99.97 -18.33 -46.33
C ASP A 459 101.31 -18.13 -45.59
N LEU A 460 101.35 -17.24 -44.60
CA LEU A 460 102.55 -16.95 -43.82
C LEU A 460 103.03 -18.16 -43.01
N ASN A 461 102.12 -18.82 -42.30
CA ASN A 461 102.47 -19.96 -41.44
C ASN A 461 102.98 -21.17 -42.25
N ASN A 462 102.43 -21.39 -43.44
CA ASN A 462 102.87 -22.48 -44.33
C ASN A 462 104.31 -22.32 -44.81
N THR A 463 104.75 -21.09 -45.13
CA THR A 463 106.13 -20.84 -45.61
C THR A 463 107.20 -21.03 -44.53
N LEU A 464 106.91 -20.70 -43.27
CA LEU A 464 107.80 -20.94 -42.13
C LEU A 464 108.01 -22.44 -41.85
N ALA A 465 106.98 -23.26 -42.07
CA ALA A 465 107.05 -24.72 -41.90
C ALA A 465 107.99 -25.38 -42.95
N GLU A 466 107.91 -24.96 -44.23
CA GLU A 466 108.74 -25.50 -45.31
C GLU A 466 110.26 -25.21 -45.11
N LEU A 467 110.62 -24.01 -44.63
CA LEU A 467 112.03 -23.64 -44.33
C LEU A 467 112.65 -24.46 -43.19
N SER A 468 111.84 -24.86 -42.21
CA SER A 468 112.30 -25.64 -41.06
C SER A 468 112.55 -27.10 -41.42
N SER A 469 111.79 -27.64 -42.38
CA SER A 469 111.93 -29.01 -42.90
C SER A 469 113.29 -29.23 -43.58
N ILE A 470 113.69 -28.37 -44.53
CA ILE A 470 114.95 -28.49 -45.29
C ILE A 470 116.20 -28.42 -44.40
N GLY A 471 116.16 -27.58 -43.36
CA GLY A 471 117.27 -27.45 -42.40
C GLY A 471 117.55 -28.74 -41.61
N SER A 472 116.52 -29.55 -41.33
CA SER A 472 116.68 -30.82 -40.62
C SER A 472 117.35 -31.92 -41.48
N TYR A 473 117.17 -31.87 -42.80
CA TYR A 473 117.72 -32.88 -43.73
C TYR A 473 119.23 -32.74 -43.97
N VAL A 474 119.77 -31.52 -44.04
CA VAL A 474 121.22 -31.27 -44.23
C VAL A 474 122.05 -31.84 -43.06
N VAL A 475 121.48 -31.90 -41.86
CA VAL A 475 122.12 -32.47 -40.66
C VAL A 475 122.13 -34.01 -40.65
N SER A 476 121.27 -34.66 -41.45
CA SER A 476 121.03 -36.11 -41.42
C SER A 476 121.92 -36.98 -42.34
N ILE A 477 122.86 -36.38 -43.09
CA ILE A 477 123.76 -37.11 -44.00
C ILE A 477 124.86 -37.84 -43.20
N ASP A 478 124.71 -39.15 -42.98
CA ASP A 478 125.64 -40.01 -42.21
C ASP A 478 126.73 -40.66 -43.10
N SER A 479 127.99 -40.60 -42.67
CA SER A 479 129.19 -41.09 -43.39
C SER A 479 129.33 -42.62 -43.37
N SER A 480 128.25 -43.35 -43.09
CA SER A 480 128.22 -44.80 -42.80
C SER A 480 127.44 -45.64 -43.83
N VAL A 481 126.88 -45.05 -44.89
CA VAL A 481 125.93 -45.68 -45.86
C VAL A 481 126.49 -45.74 -47.31
N GLU A 482 125.81 -46.46 -48.22
CA GLU A 482 126.12 -46.71 -49.65
C GLU A 482 126.73 -45.51 -50.43
N PRO A 483 127.93 -45.65 -51.01
CA PRO A 483 128.59 -44.53 -51.67
C PRO A 483 128.01 -44.10 -53.03
N THR A 484 127.19 -44.93 -53.67
CA THR A 484 126.64 -44.63 -55.01
C THR A 484 125.25 -43.98 -54.99
N GLU A 485 124.46 -44.17 -53.93
CA GLU A 485 123.13 -43.54 -53.80
C GLU A 485 123.20 -42.15 -53.13
N GLN A 486 124.06 -41.95 -52.13
CA GLN A 486 124.20 -40.65 -51.43
C GLN A 486 124.81 -39.53 -52.31
N LEU A 487 125.51 -39.87 -53.39
CA LEU A 487 126.00 -38.90 -54.38
C LEU A 487 124.87 -38.31 -55.25
N ALA A 488 123.71 -38.98 -55.34
CA ALA A 488 122.54 -38.52 -56.09
C ALA A 488 121.59 -37.65 -55.24
N GLU A 489 121.40 -37.96 -53.97
CA GLU A 489 120.55 -37.20 -53.04
C GLU A 489 121.08 -35.79 -52.75
N VAL A 490 122.40 -35.64 -52.61
CA VAL A 490 123.08 -34.32 -52.45
C VAL A 490 122.80 -33.38 -53.63
N ALA A 491 122.61 -33.91 -54.84
CA ALA A 491 122.26 -33.12 -56.01
C ALA A 491 120.78 -32.68 -56.01
N GLN A 492 119.87 -33.48 -55.46
CA GLN A 492 118.42 -33.21 -55.45
C GLN A 492 118.01 -32.17 -54.40
N PHE A 493 118.65 -32.16 -53.22
CA PHE A 493 118.35 -31.15 -52.18
C PHE A 493 118.85 -29.74 -52.51
N SER A 494 119.92 -29.64 -53.30
CA SER A 494 120.40 -28.36 -53.85
C SER A 494 119.36 -27.67 -54.74
N GLU A 495 118.50 -28.46 -55.42
CA GLU A 495 117.45 -27.96 -56.32
C GLU A 495 116.18 -27.53 -55.55
N ASN A 496 115.80 -28.25 -54.49
CA ASN A 496 114.65 -27.88 -53.64
C ASN A 496 114.85 -26.54 -52.91
N LEU A 497 116.09 -26.25 -52.49
CA LEU A 497 116.44 -24.99 -51.83
C LEU A 497 116.33 -23.78 -52.78
N ARG A 498 116.47 -23.99 -54.09
CA ARG A 498 116.28 -22.98 -55.14
C ARG A 498 114.80 -22.63 -55.35
N GLN A 499 113.90 -23.62 -55.31
CA GLN A 499 112.46 -23.41 -55.53
C GLN A 499 111.80 -22.66 -54.37
N LEU A 500 112.20 -22.95 -53.13
CA LEU A 500 111.63 -22.33 -51.92
C LEU A 500 111.90 -20.81 -51.84
N LYS A 501 113.04 -20.35 -52.37
CA LYS A 501 113.38 -18.92 -52.49
C LYS A 501 112.31 -18.10 -53.23
N SER A 502 111.67 -18.67 -54.26
CA SER A 502 110.64 -17.97 -55.04
C SER A 502 109.28 -17.84 -54.34
N LYS A 503 108.99 -18.70 -53.34
CA LYS A 503 107.76 -18.63 -52.53
C LYS A 503 107.86 -17.57 -51.43
N VAL A 504 109.05 -17.43 -50.82
CA VAL A 504 109.32 -16.42 -49.77
C VAL A 504 109.12 -15.00 -50.30
N GLU A 505 109.58 -14.71 -51.53
CA GLU A 505 109.38 -13.39 -52.18
C GLU A 505 107.90 -13.05 -52.42
N LYS A 506 107.04 -14.03 -52.73
CA LYS A 506 105.60 -13.80 -52.99
C LYS A 506 104.79 -13.46 -51.73
N VAL A 507 105.14 -14.04 -50.58
CA VAL A 507 104.45 -13.76 -49.30
C VAL A 507 104.81 -12.36 -48.79
N GLU A 508 106.08 -11.96 -48.91
CA GLU A 508 106.53 -10.61 -48.54
C GLU A 508 105.93 -9.50 -49.44
N GLU A 509 105.57 -9.80 -50.69
CA GLU A 509 104.86 -8.87 -51.59
C GLU A 509 103.42 -8.61 -51.15
N LYS A 510 102.70 -9.64 -50.69
CA LYS A 510 101.29 -9.51 -50.26
C LYS A 510 101.13 -8.69 -48.97
N LEU A 511 102.11 -8.76 -48.05
CA LEU A 511 102.14 -7.98 -46.79
C LEU A 511 102.32 -6.46 -46.97
N LYS A 512 102.67 -6.00 -48.17
CA LYS A 512 102.86 -4.56 -48.47
C LYS A 512 101.59 -3.86 -48.96
N ALA A 513 100.49 -4.59 -49.20
CA ALA A 513 99.22 -4.02 -49.67
C ALA A 513 98.34 -3.57 -48.49
N PRO A 514 97.79 -2.33 -48.46
CA PRO A 514 96.92 -1.88 -47.38
C PRO A 514 95.49 -2.43 -47.52
N GLU A 515 94.91 -2.95 -46.43
CA GLU A 515 93.49 -3.32 -46.34
C GLU A 515 92.67 -2.30 -45.54
N ARG A 516 91.36 -2.18 -45.84
CA ARG A 516 90.56 -0.98 -45.53
C ARG A 516 89.83 -1.02 -44.19
N LEU A 517 89.24 -2.16 -43.80
CA LEU A 517 88.41 -2.27 -42.57
C LEU A 517 89.01 -3.16 -41.47
N VAL A 518 90.04 -3.96 -41.78
CA VAL A 518 90.74 -4.89 -40.86
C VAL A 518 92.25 -4.59 -40.85
N ARG A 519 92.94 -4.80 -39.72
CA ARG A 519 94.39 -4.51 -39.53
C ARG A 519 95.30 -5.74 -39.70
N HIS A 520 96.44 -5.58 -40.39
CA HIS A 520 97.54 -6.58 -40.57
C HIS A 520 98.31 -6.93 -39.28
N ALA A 521 98.86 -8.16 -39.19
CA ALA A 521 99.71 -8.64 -38.07
C ALA A 521 101.24 -8.38 -38.26
N PRO A 522 102.04 -8.04 -37.22
CA PRO A 522 103.47 -7.69 -37.35
C PRO A 522 104.44 -8.91 -37.39
N LEU A 523 105.53 -8.82 -38.17
CA LEU A 523 106.56 -9.88 -38.38
C LEU A 523 107.90 -9.64 -37.65
N GLY A 524 108.58 -10.73 -37.24
CA GLY A 524 109.79 -10.71 -36.38
C GLY A 524 111.10 -11.38 -36.89
N GLU A 525 111.14 -12.11 -38.02
CA GLU A 525 112.40 -12.70 -38.54
C GLU A 525 112.51 -12.58 -40.08
N ASP A 526 113.73 -12.33 -40.59
CA ASP A 526 114.04 -12.16 -42.03
C ASP A 526 114.26 -13.54 -42.70
N LEU A 527 113.26 -13.95 -43.48
CA LEU A 527 113.20 -15.27 -44.13
C LEU A 527 114.31 -15.49 -45.16
N SER A 528 114.88 -14.42 -45.73
CA SER A 528 115.91 -14.51 -46.79
C SER A 528 117.30 -14.90 -46.29
N ALA A 529 117.65 -14.55 -45.04
CA ALA A 529 118.95 -14.85 -44.46
C ALA A 529 119.17 -16.34 -44.13
N ARG A 530 118.08 -17.07 -43.83
CA ARG A 530 118.13 -18.49 -43.42
C ARG A 530 118.42 -19.44 -44.59
N VAL A 531 118.16 -19.00 -45.82
CA VAL A 531 118.37 -19.80 -47.05
C VAL A 531 119.85 -19.89 -47.43
N THR A 532 120.67 -18.87 -47.15
CA THR A 532 122.08 -18.81 -47.57
C THR A 532 122.99 -19.75 -46.76
N GLN A 533 122.70 -19.93 -45.47
CA GLN A 533 123.50 -20.75 -44.55
C GLN A 533 123.45 -22.25 -44.87
N LEU A 534 122.36 -22.73 -45.48
CA LEU A 534 122.17 -24.15 -45.81
C LEU A 534 122.91 -24.61 -47.07
N GLN A 535 123.39 -23.69 -47.92
CA GLN A 535 124.10 -24.03 -49.17
C GLN A 535 125.54 -24.50 -48.96
N ASP A 536 126.28 -23.92 -48.01
CA ASP A 536 127.71 -24.19 -47.83
C ASP A 536 128.01 -25.56 -47.18
N SER A 537 127.06 -26.11 -46.41
CA SER A 537 127.25 -27.37 -45.68
C SER A 537 127.17 -28.62 -46.56
N LEU A 538 126.61 -28.54 -47.76
CA LEU A 538 126.34 -29.70 -48.63
C LEU A 538 127.59 -30.17 -49.42
N GLU A 539 128.56 -29.30 -49.69
CA GLU A 539 129.67 -29.57 -50.62
C GLU A 539 130.85 -30.38 -50.00
N GLN A 540 130.99 -30.36 -48.67
CA GLN A 540 132.08 -31.02 -47.94
C GLN A 540 131.92 -32.55 -47.87
N LYS A 541 130.68 -33.06 -47.79
CA LYS A 541 130.35 -34.50 -47.64
C LYS A 541 130.65 -35.36 -48.89
N LYS A 542 130.82 -34.75 -50.06
CA LYS A 542 130.98 -35.44 -51.37
C LYS A 542 132.30 -36.21 -51.56
N ARG A 543 133.37 -35.87 -50.83
CA ARG A 543 134.73 -36.45 -51.03
C ARG A 543 134.98 -37.77 -50.30
N GLU A 544 134.28 -38.06 -49.20
CA GLU A 544 134.56 -39.20 -48.32
C GLU A 544 133.98 -40.55 -48.80
N LEU A 545 132.99 -40.53 -49.72
CA LEU A 545 132.25 -41.72 -50.14
C LEU A 545 133.01 -42.61 -51.17
N SER A 546 134.06 -42.14 -51.84
CA SER A 546 134.62 -42.85 -53.01
C SER A 546 135.51 -44.09 -52.73
N ASP A 547 136.14 -44.21 -51.56
CA ASP A 547 137.12 -45.28 -51.25
C ASP A 547 136.49 -46.60 -50.73
N ARG A 548 135.20 -46.59 -50.35
CA ARG A 548 134.48 -47.72 -49.74
C ARG A 548 133.92 -48.75 -50.74
N ALA A 549 133.87 -48.44 -52.03
CA ALA A 549 133.19 -49.25 -53.05
C ALA A 549 133.89 -50.59 -53.39
N LYS A 550 135.13 -50.84 -52.95
CA LYS A 550 135.90 -52.07 -53.31
C LYS A 550 135.78 -53.25 -52.32
N LEU A 551 135.25 -53.04 -51.11
CA LEU A 551 134.94 -54.11 -50.12
C LEU A 551 133.54 -54.72 -50.31
N ARG A 552 132.74 -54.20 -51.24
CA ARG A 552 131.30 -54.48 -51.39
C ARG A 552 130.95 -55.65 -52.34
N THR A 553 131.92 -56.33 -52.94
CA THR A 553 131.65 -57.44 -53.89
C THR A 553 131.63 -58.83 -53.25
N LEU A 554 132.12 -59.02 -52.02
CA LEU A 554 132.23 -60.32 -51.32
C LEU A 554 131.33 -60.48 -50.07
N ALA A 555 130.59 -59.44 -49.68
CA ALA A 555 129.61 -59.48 -48.57
C ALA A 555 128.21 -60.10 -48.88
N PRO A 556 127.69 -60.18 -50.12
CA PRO A 556 126.28 -60.50 -50.34
C PRO A 556 125.91 -62.00 -50.21
N GLU A 557 126.85 -62.96 -50.27
CA GLU A 557 126.52 -64.39 -50.13
C GLU A 557 126.29 -64.84 -48.68
N VAL A 558 126.91 -64.19 -47.69
CA VAL A 558 126.68 -64.47 -46.25
C VAL A 558 125.36 -63.82 -45.76
N ALA A 559 124.97 -62.69 -46.37
CA ALA A 559 123.70 -62.02 -46.08
C ALA A 559 122.48 -62.81 -46.58
N LEU A 560 122.58 -63.51 -47.72
CA LEU A 560 121.45 -64.21 -48.36
C LEU A 560 120.93 -65.40 -47.52
N ILE A 561 121.79 -66.02 -46.69
CA ILE A 561 121.40 -67.07 -45.73
C ILE A 561 120.86 -66.46 -44.44
N THR A 562 121.45 -65.36 -43.97
CA THR A 562 120.98 -64.59 -42.80
C THR A 562 119.57 -64.04 -43.02
N GLU A 563 119.29 -63.57 -44.25
CA GLU A 563 118.00 -63.04 -44.64
C GLU A 563 116.91 -64.11 -44.73
N CYS A 564 117.24 -65.36 -45.09
CA CYS A 564 116.26 -66.47 -45.04
C CYS A 564 115.79 -66.78 -43.61
N VAL A 565 116.68 -66.72 -42.63
CA VAL A 565 116.37 -66.98 -41.21
C VAL A 565 115.58 -65.83 -40.59
N GLN A 566 115.93 -64.58 -40.90
CA GLN A 566 115.20 -63.39 -40.41
C GLN A 566 113.82 -63.23 -41.08
N ARG A 567 113.67 -63.62 -42.36
CA ARG A 567 112.41 -63.50 -43.11
C ARG A 567 111.33 -64.44 -42.56
N ARG A 568 111.68 -65.67 -42.17
CA ARG A 568 110.76 -66.59 -41.46
C ARG A 568 110.39 -66.10 -40.05
N LEU A 569 111.33 -65.45 -39.36
CA LEU A 569 111.12 -64.86 -38.03
C LEU A 569 110.10 -63.69 -38.08
N ASN A 570 110.22 -62.84 -39.11
CA ASN A 570 109.27 -61.76 -39.38
C ASN A 570 107.92 -62.25 -39.94
N GLU A 571 107.86 -63.43 -40.58
CA GLU A 571 106.60 -64.08 -40.99
C GLU A 571 105.80 -64.59 -39.78
N ILE A 572 106.47 -65.10 -38.74
CA ILE A 572 105.84 -65.56 -37.48
C ILE A 572 105.36 -64.37 -36.62
N GLU A 573 106.05 -63.22 -36.66
CA GLU A 573 105.66 -62.01 -35.91
C GLU A 573 104.57 -61.16 -36.60
N ARG A 574 104.41 -61.24 -37.93
CA ARG A 574 103.41 -60.46 -38.69
C ARG A 574 102.08 -61.16 -38.97
N SER A 575 101.94 -62.46 -38.72
CA SER A 575 100.63 -63.14 -38.79
C SER A 575 100.59 -64.41 -37.90
N PRO A 576 99.65 -64.53 -36.95
CA PRO A 576 99.51 -65.72 -36.11
C PRO A 576 99.09 -66.93 -36.96
N LEU A 577 99.76 -68.07 -36.81
CA LEU A 577 99.38 -69.34 -37.44
C LEU A 577 98.01 -69.78 -36.91
N ARG A 578 96.97 -69.68 -37.75
CA ARG A 578 95.54 -69.89 -37.41
C ARG A 578 95.05 -71.34 -37.54
N SER A 579 95.90 -72.31 -37.88
CA SER A 579 95.54 -73.73 -38.05
C SER A 579 96.56 -74.65 -37.39
N LEU A 580 96.06 -75.73 -36.76
CA LEU A 580 96.83 -76.73 -36.02
C LEU A 580 97.82 -77.52 -36.91
N ASP A 581 97.60 -77.57 -38.23
CA ASP A 581 98.48 -78.24 -39.21
C ASP A 581 99.66 -77.35 -39.67
N ASP A 582 99.48 -76.02 -39.72
CA ASP A 582 100.54 -75.06 -40.12
C ASP A 582 101.60 -74.84 -39.03
N GLN A 583 101.29 -75.22 -37.78
CA GLN A 583 102.20 -75.12 -36.63
C GLN A 583 103.18 -76.30 -36.54
N ASN A 584 102.92 -77.41 -37.22
CA ASN A 584 103.78 -78.62 -37.19
C ASN A 584 104.76 -78.68 -38.38
N THR A 585 104.40 -78.11 -39.52
CA THR A 585 105.27 -77.98 -40.71
C THR A 585 106.38 -76.94 -40.55
N THR A 586 106.12 -75.89 -39.78
CA THR A 586 107.08 -74.82 -39.46
C THR A 586 108.22 -75.25 -38.52
N VAL A 587 108.02 -76.32 -37.74
CA VAL A 587 109.06 -76.91 -36.87
C VAL A 587 110.12 -77.68 -37.67
N GLN A 588 109.73 -78.38 -38.74
CA GLN A 588 110.64 -79.23 -39.54
C GLN A 588 111.55 -78.43 -40.50
N GLU A 589 111.10 -77.28 -41.01
CA GLU A 589 111.91 -76.44 -41.91
C GLU A 589 113.07 -75.70 -41.21
N LEU A 590 112.91 -75.36 -39.93
CA LEU A 590 113.93 -74.65 -39.14
C LEU A 590 115.14 -75.55 -38.79
N GLU A 591 114.96 -76.87 -38.72
CA GLU A 591 116.04 -77.84 -38.49
C GLU A 591 116.94 -78.07 -39.72
N ALA A 592 116.40 -78.00 -40.95
CA ALA A 592 117.16 -78.24 -42.19
C ALA A 592 118.13 -77.11 -42.56
N LYS A 593 117.85 -75.87 -42.15
CA LYS A 593 118.69 -74.69 -42.45
C LYS A 593 119.91 -74.55 -41.53
N LYS A 594 119.87 -75.14 -40.34
CA LYS A 594 120.99 -75.22 -39.40
C LYS A 594 122.24 -75.88 -40.00
N GLN A 595 122.06 -76.92 -40.84
CA GLN A 595 123.17 -77.68 -41.45
C GLN A 595 123.87 -76.95 -42.63
N GLN A 596 123.25 -75.94 -43.25
CA GLN A 596 123.84 -75.18 -44.38
C GLN A 596 124.79 -74.05 -43.92
N LEU A 597 124.56 -73.48 -42.73
CA LEU A 597 125.38 -72.39 -42.16
C LEU A 597 126.77 -72.88 -41.70
N GLU A 598 126.89 -74.17 -41.38
CA GLU A 598 128.14 -74.78 -40.90
C GLU A 598 129.21 -74.95 -42.00
N SER A 599 128.86 -74.97 -43.30
CA SER A 599 129.82 -75.22 -44.40
C SER A 599 130.46 -73.97 -45.05
N LEU A 600 129.92 -72.76 -44.81
CA LEU A 600 130.41 -71.50 -45.42
C LEU A 600 131.42 -70.73 -44.56
N ILE A 601 131.67 -71.18 -43.32
CA ILE A 601 132.62 -70.55 -42.39
C ILE A 601 134.09 -70.84 -42.78
N GLU A 602 134.34 -71.84 -43.63
CA GLU A 602 135.69 -72.32 -43.98
C GLU A 602 136.45 -71.48 -45.03
N SER A 603 135.84 -70.48 -45.71
CA SER A 603 136.40 -69.82 -46.92
C SER A 603 136.66 -68.30 -46.87
N ILE A 604 136.80 -67.65 -45.69
CA ILE A 604 137.01 -66.18 -45.54
C ILE A 604 138.51 -65.79 -45.31
N PRO A 605 139.13 -64.87 -46.11
CA PRO A 605 140.52 -64.38 -45.93
C PRO A 605 140.72 -63.41 -44.75
N ALA A 606 141.97 -63.27 -44.26
CA ALA A 606 142.28 -62.56 -43.01
C ALA A 606 142.47 -61.03 -43.13
N GLY A 607 141.94 -60.29 -42.15
CA GLY A 607 142.00 -58.84 -41.95
C GLY A 607 140.91 -58.40 -40.95
N VAL A 608 141.04 -57.22 -40.31
CA VAL A 608 140.19 -56.81 -39.14
C VAL A 608 138.68 -56.86 -39.43
N GLU A 609 138.25 -56.64 -40.67
CA GLU A 609 136.84 -56.75 -41.11
C GLU A 609 136.44 -58.17 -41.60
N GLY A 610 137.40 -59.06 -41.88
CA GLY A 610 137.19 -60.48 -42.21
C GLY A 610 137.09 -61.40 -40.98
N ASP A 611 137.66 -60.99 -39.85
CA ASP A 611 137.57 -61.73 -38.58
C ASP A 611 136.23 -61.48 -37.85
N ASP A 612 135.66 -60.28 -37.97
CA ASP A 612 134.30 -59.95 -37.47
C ASP A 612 133.18 -60.77 -38.16
N LEU A 613 133.36 -61.13 -39.44
CA LEU A 613 132.41 -61.93 -40.21
C LEU A 613 132.34 -63.40 -39.75
N ARG A 614 133.43 -63.94 -39.17
CA ARG A 614 133.46 -65.27 -38.54
C ARG A 614 132.70 -65.28 -37.21
N GLU A 615 132.82 -64.22 -36.41
CA GLU A 615 132.26 -64.16 -35.06
C GLU A 615 130.72 -63.95 -35.07
N ARG A 616 130.20 -63.17 -36.04
CA ARG A 616 128.76 -62.95 -36.25
C ARG A 616 127.97 -64.22 -36.61
N SER A 617 128.53 -65.12 -37.41
CA SER A 617 127.85 -66.37 -37.81
C SER A 617 127.68 -67.35 -36.64
N SER A 618 128.57 -67.30 -35.64
CA SER A 618 128.52 -68.18 -34.46
C SER A 618 127.47 -67.76 -33.42
N TRP A 619 127.07 -66.48 -33.38
CA TRP A 619 126.09 -65.95 -32.41
C TRP A 619 124.64 -66.30 -32.77
N GLN A 620 124.32 -66.36 -34.06
CA GLN A 620 122.95 -66.62 -34.55
C GLN A 620 122.48 -68.07 -34.33
N LEU A 621 123.41 -69.01 -34.13
CA LEU A 621 123.10 -70.40 -33.76
C LEU A 621 122.50 -70.50 -32.33
N GLY A 622 122.72 -69.47 -31.48
CA GLY A 622 122.21 -69.40 -30.11
C GLY A 622 120.78 -68.88 -29.97
N GLN A 623 120.32 -67.96 -30.83
CA GLN A 623 118.97 -67.38 -30.75
C GLN A 623 117.86 -68.36 -31.19
N LEU A 624 118.19 -69.33 -32.03
CA LEU A 624 117.25 -70.31 -32.58
C LEU A 624 116.70 -71.30 -31.53
N ASN A 625 117.40 -71.47 -30.40
CA ASN A 625 117.04 -72.43 -29.34
C ASN A 625 116.00 -71.90 -28.32
N GLU A 626 115.81 -70.59 -28.14
CA GLU A 626 114.90 -70.04 -27.11
C GLU A 626 113.45 -69.85 -27.59
N LEU A 627 113.21 -69.67 -28.90
CA LEU A 627 111.85 -69.45 -29.43
C LEU A 627 110.96 -70.71 -29.42
N LEU A 628 111.53 -71.91 -29.36
CA LEU A 628 110.78 -73.18 -29.25
C LEU A 628 110.03 -73.35 -27.90
N LYS A 629 110.31 -72.52 -26.89
CA LYS A 629 109.83 -72.71 -25.50
C LYS A 629 108.55 -71.93 -25.15
N ARG A 630 108.15 -70.94 -25.94
CA ARG A 630 107.14 -69.91 -25.56
C ARG A 630 105.71 -70.15 -26.10
N LEU A 631 105.50 -71.12 -27.00
CA LEU A 631 104.25 -71.31 -27.76
C LEU A 631 103.19 -72.25 -27.12
N SER A 632 103.44 -72.83 -25.93
CA SER A 632 102.60 -73.90 -25.35
C SER A 632 101.56 -73.48 -24.28
N ALA A 633 101.40 -72.20 -23.91
CA ALA A 633 100.65 -71.79 -22.70
C ALA A 633 99.29 -71.04 -22.90
N ALA A 634 98.90 -70.59 -24.10
CA ALA A 634 97.85 -69.56 -24.28
C ALA A 634 96.43 -70.04 -24.70
N VAL A 635 96.06 -71.33 -24.54
CA VAL A 635 94.82 -71.90 -25.13
C VAL A 635 93.66 -72.13 -24.11
N GLY A 636 93.84 -71.87 -22.81
CA GLY A 636 92.91 -72.31 -21.74
C GLY A 636 91.68 -71.44 -21.40
N ASP A 637 91.77 -70.11 -21.40
CA ASP A 637 90.80 -69.25 -20.67
C ASP A 637 89.52 -68.85 -21.45
N LYS A 638 89.48 -69.04 -22.77
CA LYS A 638 88.40 -68.49 -23.64
C LYS A 638 87.10 -69.30 -23.69
N LEU A 639 87.09 -70.53 -23.15
CA LEU A 639 85.95 -71.46 -23.26
C LEU A 639 84.91 -71.32 -22.12
N ALA A 640 85.21 -70.58 -21.04
CA ALA A 640 84.34 -70.50 -19.85
C ALA A 640 83.26 -69.40 -19.92
N ALA A 641 83.54 -68.24 -20.53
CA ALA A 641 82.63 -67.09 -20.57
C ALA A 641 81.37 -67.31 -21.43
N LEU A 642 81.48 -68.09 -22.51
CA LEU A 642 80.38 -68.32 -23.47
C LEU A 642 79.22 -69.17 -22.92
N ALA A 643 79.43 -69.92 -21.84
CA ALA A 643 78.39 -70.74 -21.23
C ALA A 643 77.43 -69.94 -20.33
N ALA A 644 77.89 -68.85 -19.71
CA ALA A 644 77.11 -68.11 -18.72
C ALA A 644 76.00 -67.24 -19.36
N PHE A 645 76.28 -66.61 -20.50
CA PHE A 645 75.33 -65.72 -21.19
C PHE A 645 74.10 -66.44 -21.77
N ASN A 646 74.29 -67.65 -22.32
CA ASN A 646 73.18 -68.41 -22.89
C ASN A 646 72.17 -68.84 -21.80
N ALA A 647 72.62 -69.08 -20.56
CA ALA A 647 71.71 -69.38 -19.44
C ALA A 647 70.85 -68.17 -19.02
N THR A 648 71.44 -66.97 -18.97
CA THR A 648 70.71 -65.73 -18.66
C THR A 648 69.70 -65.33 -19.74
N LYS A 649 70.01 -65.60 -21.01
CA LYS A 649 69.10 -65.34 -22.15
C LYS A 649 67.80 -66.15 -22.03
N ASP A 650 67.92 -67.45 -21.79
CA ASP A 650 66.76 -68.35 -21.71
C ASP A 650 65.86 -68.02 -20.50
N GLU A 651 66.44 -67.60 -19.37
CA GLU A 651 65.67 -67.20 -18.18
C GLU A 651 64.90 -65.89 -18.40
N VAL A 652 65.54 -64.86 -18.95
CA VAL A 652 64.91 -63.55 -19.20
C VAL A 652 63.79 -63.66 -20.23
N GLN A 653 63.99 -64.48 -21.27
CA GLN A 653 62.99 -64.65 -22.33
C GLN A 653 61.76 -65.44 -21.85
N ALA A 654 61.93 -66.37 -20.90
CA ALA A 654 60.83 -67.04 -20.21
C ALA A 654 60.03 -66.09 -19.30
N GLN A 655 60.71 -65.19 -18.57
CA GLN A 655 60.06 -64.23 -17.67
C GLN A 655 59.34 -63.09 -18.43
N LEU A 656 59.90 -62.60 -19.54
CA LEU A 656 59.22 -61.66 -20.45
C LEU A 656 57.91 -62.23 -21.01
N SER A 657 57.92 -63.52 -21.37
CA SER A 657 56.71 -64.20 -21.88
C SER A 657 55.62 -64.38 -20.81
N SER A 658 55.98 -64.35 -19.52
CA SER A 658 55.03 -64.41 -18.41
C SER A 658 54.38 -63.05 -18.07
N LEU A 659 55.05 -61.94 -18.41
CA LEU A 659 54.52 -60.57 -18.24
C LEU A 659 53.59 -60.14 -19.38
N ASP A 660 53.72 -60.74 -20.58
CA ASP A 660 52.92 -60.46 -21.79
C ASP A 660 51.56 -61.20 -21.81
N THR A 661 51.00 -61.55 -20.65
CA THR A 661 49.63 -62.11 -20.57
C THR A 661 48.61 -60.98 -20.65
N ARG A 662 47.92 -60.90 -21.79
CA ARG A 662 46.88 -59.94 -22.21
C ARG A 662 45.62 -59.81 -21.33
N GLU A 663 45.63 -60.23 -20.07
CA GLU A 663 44.49 -60.12 -19.15
C GLU A 663 44.80 -59.09 -18.05
N VAL A 664 44.78 -57.80 -18.41
CA VAL A 664 44.51 -56.74 -17.42
C VAL A 664 43.02 -56.47 -17.49
N ARG A 665 42.30 -56.59 -16.37
CA ARG A 665 40.84 -56.36 -16.31
C ARG A 665 40.52 -54.97 -16.84
N HIS A 666 39.78 -54.90 -17.96
CA HIS A 666 39.44 -53.63 -18.60
C HIS A 666 38.18 -52.97 -18.05
N ASP A 667 37.33 -53.73 -17.33
CA ASP A 667 36.03 -53.27 -16.86
C ASP A 667 36.03 -53.16 -15.33
N ALA A 668 36.28 -51.97 -14.80
CA ALA A 668 36.23 -51.68 -13.37
C ALA A 668 35.28 -50.51 -13.12
N GLU A 669 34.08 -50.81 -12.59
CA GLU A 669 33.01 -49.82 -12.35
C GLU A 669 33.11 -49.11 -11.00
N SER A 670 34.11 -49.41 -10.15
CA SER A 670 34.26 -48.81 -8.81
C SER A 670 35.64 -48.21 -8.57
N VAL A 671 35.70 -47.17 -7.74
CA VAL A 671 36.95 -46.47 -7.34
C VAL A 671 37.97 -47.46 -6.75
N GLN A 672 37.50 -48.43 -5.95
CA GLN A 672 38.35 -49.46 -5.38
C GLN A 672 38.95 -50.38 -6.45
N ALA A 673 38.15 -50.80 -7.44
CA ALA A 673 38.64 -51.67 -8.51
C ALA A 673 39.66 -50.98 -9.42
N VAL A 674 39.56 -49.66 -9.62
CA VAL A 674 40.57 -48.87 -10.35
C VAL A 674 41.86 -48.71 -9.53
N ASN A 675 41.76 -48.53 -8.20
CA ASN A 675 42.91 -48.50 -7.30
C ASN A 675 43.67 -49.84 -7.29
N ASP A 676 42.96 -50.96 -7.15
CA ASP A 676 43.55 -52.31 -7.17
C ASP A 676 44.28 -52.56 -8.51
N ARG A 677 43.73 -52.04 -9.62
CA ARG A 677 44.37 -52.11 -10.96
C ARG A 677 45.63 -51.26 -11.06
N ILE A 678 45.66 -50.07 -10.45
CA ILE A 678 46.87 -49.24 -10.38
C ILE A 678 47.95 -49.95 -9.57
N GLU A 679 47.61 -50.61 -8.48
CA GLU A 679 48.54 -51.42 -7.68
C GLU A 679 49.13 -52.58 -8.51
N GLU A 680 48.28 -53.34 -9.22
CA GLU A 680 48.71 -54.44 -10.10
C GLU A 680 49.64 -53.96 -11.25
N LEU A 681 49.37 -52.80 -11.83
CA LEU A 681 50.20 -52.21 -12.90
C LEU A 681 51.56 -51.74 -12.36
N ASN A 682 51.62 -51.19 -11.14
CA ASN A 682 52.89 -50.84 -10.51
C ASN A 682 53.75 -52.08 -10.22
N ASP A 683 53.15 -53.16 -9.71
CA ASP A 683 53.85 -54.43 -9.47
C ASP A 683 54.47 -55.02 -10.75
N LYS A 684 53.75 -54.93 -11.88
CA LYS A 684 54.25 -55.36 -13.20
C LYS A 684 55.38 -54.47 -13.72
N LEU A 685 55.33 -53.17 -13.47
CA LEU A 685 56.39 -52.22 -13.82
C LEU A 685 57.68 -52.52 -13.05
N ASP A 686 57.57 -52.75 -11.74
CA ASP A 686 58.67 -53.18 -10.87
C ASP A 686 59.30 -54.50 -11.34
N GLY A 687 58.47 -55.43 -11.85
CA GLY A 687 58.92 -56.67 -12.47
C GLY A 687 59.78 -56.46 -13.72
N ALA A 688 59.39 -55.51 -14.59
CA ALA A 688 60.12 -55.17 -15.81
C ALA A 688 61.49 -54.53 -15.49
N ASP A 689 61.57 -53.64 -14.50
CA ASP A 689 62.84 -53.00 -14.10
C ASP A 689 63.85 -54.01 -13.53
N ARG A 690 63.38 -55.05 -12.81
CA ARG A 690 64.24 -56.15 -12.35
C ARG A 690 64.81 -56.98 -13.50
N LEU A 691 64.04 -57.20 -14.57
CA LEU A 691 64.50 -57.89 -15.77
C LEU A 691 65.56 -57.06 -16.51
N ASN A 692 65.36 -55.75 -16.62
CA ASN A 692 66.31 -54.85 -17.25
C ASN A 692 67.68 -54.88 -16.54
N ALA A 693 67.68 -54.76 -15.21
CA ALA A 693 68.91 -54.80 -14.40
C ALA A 693 69.67 -56.14 -14.52
N LYS A 694 68.95 -57.27 -14.65
CA LYS A 694 69.58 -58.59 -14.86
C LYS A 694 70.32 -58.68 -16.20
N VAL A 695 69.73 -58.18 -17.29
CA VAL A 695 70.34 -58.21 -18.63
C VAL A 695 71.53 -57.25 -18.74
N GLU A 696 71.46 -56.08 -18.10
CA GLU A 696 72.57 -55.12 -18.09
C GLU A 696 73.82 -55.64 -17.39
N SER A 697 73.68 -56.53 -16.40
CA SER A 697 74.80 -57.06 -15.58
C SER A 697 75.80 -57.96 -16.33
N VAL A 698 75.55 -58.33 -17.58
CA VAL A 698 76.43 -59.16 -18.41
C VAL A 698 77.51 -58.32 -19.11
N ASP A 699 78.79 -58.65 -18.90
CA ASP A 699 79.95 -57.97 -19.51
C ASP A 699 80.05 -58.19 -21.03
N GLU A 700 80.15 -57.09 -21.79
CA GLU A 700 80.18 -57.09 -23.25
C GLU A 700 81.56 -57.44 -23.84
N GLY A 701 82.63 -57.32 -23.04
CA GLY A 701 84.00 -57.57 -23.48
C GLY A 701 84.31 -59.06 -23.75
N GLU A 702 83.52 -59.97 -23.19
CA GLU A 702 83.71 -61.42 -23.29
C GLU A 702 82.77 -62.10 -24.30
N LEU A 703 81.87 -61.34 -24.94
CA LEU A 703 80.87 -61.82 -25.89
C LEU A 703 81.28 -61.59 -27.35
N ASP A 704 80.97 -62.55 -28.22
CA ASP A 704 81.10 -62.38 -29.66
C ASP A 704 80.04 -61.41 -30.22
N GLU A 705 80.19 -61.05 -31.50
CA GLU A 705 79.43 -59.99 -32.15
C GLU A 705 77.95 -60.35 -32.32
N ASP A 706 77.66 -61.64 -32.56
CA ASP A 706 76.29 -62.16 -32.64
C ASP A 706 75.60 -62.13 -31.26
N LYS A 707 76.31 -62.47 -30.18
CA LYS A 707 75.76 -62.49 -28.81
C LYS A 707 75.53 -61.09 -28.24
N ARG A 708 76.34 -60.10 -28.62
CA ARG A 708 76.08 -58.68 -28.30
C ARG A 708 74.80 -58.15 -28.95
N ALA A 709 74.53 -58.53 -30.20
CA ALA A 709 73.29 -58.15 -30.88
C ALA A 709 72.05 -58.77 -30.19
N GLU A 710 72.14 -60.02 -29.70
CA GLU A 710 71.06 -60.67 -28.95
C GLU A 710 70.76 -60.00 -27.60
N LYS A 711 71.78 -59.51 -26.88
CA LYS A 711 71.63 -58.73 -25.64
C LYS A 711 70.86 -57.43 -25.89
N GLN A 712 71.20 -56.72 -26.96
CA GLN A 712 70.59 -55.45 -27.31
C GLN A 712 69.12 -55.60 -27.74
N ALA A 713 68.77 -56.69 -28.42
CA ALA A 713 67.39 -57.02 -28.77
C ALA A 713 66.51 -57.33 -27.54
N LEU A 714 67.06 -57.99 -26.51
CA LEU A 714 66.35 -58.27 -25.25
C LEU A 714 66.06 -56.99 -24.45
N LEU A 715 67.02 -56.06 -24.37
CA LEU A 715 66.81 -54.76 -23.71
C LEU A 715 65.72 -53.94 -24.41
N GLN A 716 65.69 -53.96 -25.75
CA GLN A 716 64.66 -53.28 -26.51
C GLN A 716 63.26 -53.84 -26.26
N ALA A 717 63.11 -55.18 -26.18
CA ALA A 717 61.84 -55.83 -25.88
C ALA A 717 61.30 -55.50 -24.47
N ILE A 718 62.18 -55.39 -23.47
CA ILE A 718 61.82 -54.95 -22.11
C ILE A 718 61.37 -53.49 -22.12
N GLY A 719 62.08 -52.62 -22.84
CA GLY A 719 61.73 -51.20 -22.99
C GLY A 719 60.36 -50.96 -23.63
N ASP A 720 59.99 -51.75 -24.65
CA ASP A 720 58.68 -51.65 -25.30
C ASP A 720 57.52 -52.20 -24.43
N MET A 721 57.79 -53.15 -23.52
CA MET A 721 56.80 -53.62 -22.53
C MET A 721 56.55 -52.56 -21.45
N ARG A 722 57.61 -51.92 -20.95
CA ARG A 722 57.52 -50.87 -19.93
C ARG A 722 56.71 -49.66 -20.40
N ARG A 723 56.96 -49.19 -21.63
CA ARG A 723 56.21 -48.06 -22.22
C ARG A 723 54.70 -48.33 -22.25
N ARG A 724 54.29 -49.55 -22.59
CA ARG A 724 52.87 -49.96 -22.60
C ARG A 724 52.24 -49.95 -21.21
N LEU A 725 52.95 -50.44 -20.19
CA LEU A 725 52.47 -50.42 -18.81
C LEU A 725 52.34 -48.98 -18.26
N GLU A 726 53.26 -48.08 -18.62
CA GLU A 726 53.20 -46.66 -18.24
C GLU A 726 51.97 -45.96 -18.87
N GLU A 727 51.65 -46.25 -20.14
CA GLU A 727 50.46 -45.73 -20.83
C GLU A 727 49.14 -46.21 -20.17
N ASP A 728 49.06 -47.50 -19.83
CA ASP A 728 47.89 -48.07 -19.15
C ASP A 728 47.68 -47.51 -17.73
N LEU A 729 48.77 -47.26 -17.00
CA LEU A 729 48.74 -46.70 -15.66
C LEU A 729 48.27 -45.24 -15.66
N GLU A 730 48.71 -44.44 -16.63
CA GLU A 730 48.24 -43.06 -16.80
C GLU A 730 46.75 -43.02 -17.15
N SER A 731 46.26 -43.94 -17.99
CA SER A 731 44.84 -44.09 -18.31
C SER A 731 44.00 -44.44 -17.08
N ALA A 732 44.46 -45.39 -16.26
CA ALA A 732 43.79 -45.77 -15.01
C ALA A 732 43.75 -44.62 -13.97
N ARG A 733 44.83 -43.83 -13.85
CA ARG A 733 44.86 -42.64 -12.97
C ARG A 733 43.86 -41.56 -13.40
N LYS A 734 43.72 -41.33 -14.70
CA LYS A 734 42.72 -40.40 -15.24
C LYS A 734 41.29 -40.87 -14.96
N GLN A 735 41.03 -42.17 -15.11
CA GLN A 735 39.73 -42.77 -14.75
C GLN A 735 39.42 -42.62 -13.26
N LEU A 736 40.40 -42.85 -12.37
CA LEU A 736 40.24 -42.66 -10.92
C LEU A 736 39.87 -41.22 -10.57
N ALA A 737 40.61 -40.25 -11.11
CA ALA A 737 40.36 -38.82 -10.86
C ALA A 737 38.95 -38.39 -11.31
N HIS A 738 38.50 -38.90 -12.47
CA HIS A 738 37.14 -38.66 -12.96
C HIS A 738 36.07 -39.25 -12.04
N MET A 739 36.25 -40.49 -11.57
CA MET A 739 35.27 -41.15 -10.69
C MET A 739 35.17 -40.49 -9.31
N VAL A 740 36.30 -40.11 -8.70
CA VAL A 740 36.32 -39.40 -7.41
C VAL A 740 35.66 -38.02 -7.52
N ALA A 741 35.89 -37.30 -8.62
CA ALA A 741 35.23 -36.01 -8.87
C ALA A 741 33.71 -36.18 -8.99
N LYS A 742 33.25 -37.24 -9.69
CA LYS A 742 31.83 -37.56 -9.82
C LYS A 742 31.17 -37.94 -8.47
N GLU A 743 31.83 -38.75 -7.65
CA GLU A 743 31.31 -39.16 -6.33
C GLU A 743 31.17 -37.97 -5.37
N LYS A 744 32.16 -37.07 -5.34
CA LYS A 744 32.09 -35.84 -4.56
C LYS A 744 30.94 -34.93 -5.01
N MET A 745 30.80 -34.73 -6.32
CA MET A 745 29.71 -33.93 -6.90
C MET A 745 28.33 -34.50 -6.51
N LEU A 746 28.15 -35.83 -6.59
CA LEU A 746 26.88 -36.46 -6.18
C LEU A 746 26.59 -36.30 -4.69
N GLY A 747 27.61 -36.39 -3.83
CA GLY A 747 27.45 -36.12 -2.39
C GLY A 747 27.08 -34.66 -2.07
N ASP A 748 27.68 -33.70 -2.79
CA ASP A 748 27.35 -32.28 -2.67
C ASP A 748 25.90 -32.00 -3.15
N VAL A 749 25.43 -32.69 -4.19
CA VAL A 749 24.04 -32.64 -4.69
C VAL A 749 23.05 -33.17 -3.65
N GLU A 750 23.33 -34.31 -3.02
CA GLU A 750 22.46 -34.89 -1.98
C GLU A 750 22.34 -33.99 -0.76
N HIS A 751 23.47 -33.45 -0.26
CA HIS A 751 23.47 -32.56 0.90
C HIS A 751 22.63 -31.30 0.66
N LEU A 752 22.80 -30.63 -0.49
CA LEU A 752 22.04 -29.42 -0.82
C LEU A 752 20.56 -29.73 -1.07
N ALA A 753 20.24 -30.88 -1.66
CA ALA A 753 18.86 -31.32 -1.83
C ALA A 753 18.16 -31.52 -0.48
N ASP A 754 18.84 -32.11 0.50
CA ASP A 754 18.30 -32.30 1.86
C ASP A 754 18.15 -30.95 2.59
N GLU A 755 19.15 -30.06 2.50
CA GLU A 755 19.09 -28.71 3.10
C GLU A 755 17.90 -27.90 2.53
N LEU A 756 17.72 -27.88 1.21
CA LEU A 756 16.58 -27.23 0.57
C LEU A 756 15.25 -27.91 0.94
N ALA A 757 15.18 -29.23 0.98
CA ALA A 757 13.95 -29.94 1.35
C ALA A 757 13.53 -29.64 2.80
N THR A 758 14.49 -29.51 3.73
CA THR A 758 14.19 -29.10 5.11
C THR A 758 13.64 -27.68 5.19
N LEU A 759 14.27 -26.72 4.49
CA LEU A 759 13.79 -25.33 4.45
C LEU A 759 12.42 -25.20 3.78
N ILE A 760 12.16 -25.95 2.70
CA ILE A 760 10.85 -26.03 2.05
C ILE A 760 9.79 -26.54 3.04
N ALA A 761 10.08 -27.59 3.79
CA ALA A 761 9.15 -28.13 4.79
C ALA A 761 8.89 -27.15 5.93
N GLU A 762 9.93 -26.50 6.46
CA GLU A 762 9.81 -25.46 7.49
C GLU A 762 8.97 -24.26 7.00
N THR A 763 9.17 -23.86 5.74
CA THR A 763 8.44 -22.74 5.13
C THR A 763 6.98 -23.05 4.90
N ASN A 764 6.67 -24.25 4.39
CA ASN A 764 5.28 -24.68 4.22
C ASN A 764 4.54 -24.73 5.56
N ASN A 765 5.21 -25.17 6.64
CA ASN A 765 4.64 -25.11 7.98
C ASN A 765 4.42 -23.66 8.43
N LEU A 766 5.41 -22.77 8.24
CA LEU A 766 5.32 -21.37 8.64
C LEU A 766 4.22 -20.60 7.90
N LEU A 767 4.07 -20.81 6.58
CA LEU A 767 3.06 -20.14 5.76
C LEU A 767 1.64 -20.62 6.03
N SER A 768 1.49 -21.84 6.56
CA SER A 768 0.19 -22.43 6.91
C SER A 768 -0.18 -22.30 8.40
N ASP A 769 0.74 -21.82 9.24
CA ASP A 769 0.52 -21.64 10.66
C ASP A 769 -0.16 -20.29 10.94
N ALA A 770 -1.38 -20.36 11.49
CA ALA A 770 -2.17 -19.19 11.86
C ALA A 770 -1.59 -18.42 13.06
N GLU A 771 -0.80 -19.09 13.89
CA GLU A 771 -0.13 -18.51 15.07
C GLU A 771 1.36 -18.23 14.82
N ALA A 772 1.77 -18.22 13.55
CA ALA A 772 3.14 -17.95 13.15
C ALA A 772 3.66 -16.63 13.71
N ILE A 773 4.91 -16.63 14.20
CA ILE A 773 5.60 -15.39 14.59
C ILE A 773 6.00 -14.65 13.31
N PRO A 774 5.44 -13.47 12.98
CA PRO A 774 5.58 -12.89 11.63
C PRO A 774 7.01 -12.51 11.25
N ASN A 775 7.85 -12.17 12.23
CA ASN A 775 9.27 -11.88 11.98
C ASN A 775 10.04 -13.11 11.46
N MET A 776 9.50 -14.33 11.64
CA MET A 776 10.09 -15.54 11.09
C MET A 776 10.00 -15.60 9.57
N TYR A 777 9.05 -14.90 8.93
CA TYR A 777 8.97 -14.87 7.46
C TYR A 777 10.26 -14.31 6.85
N ALA A 778 10.75 -13.18 7.36
CA ALA A 778 12.00 -12.57 6.92
C ALA A 778 13.22 -13.45 7.27
N SER A 779 13.29 -13.96 8.51
CA SER A 779 14.43 -14.78 8.92
C SER A 779 14.53 -16.10 8.15
N THR A 780 13.39 -16.70 7.77
CA THR A 780 13.36 -17.94 6.98
C THR A 780 13.66 -17.66 5.50
N ALA A 781 13.21 -16.51 4.96
CA ALA A 781 13.61 -16.05 3.63
C ALA A 781 15.14 -15.89 3.52
N ASP A 782 15.77 -15.24 4.50
CA ASP A 782 17.23 -15.08 4.56
C ASP A 782 17.96 -16.43 4.59
N ALA A 783 17.38 -17.44 5.25
CA ALA A 783 17.96 -18.79 5.32
C ALA A 783 18.03 -19.50 3.96
N PHE A 784 17.18 -19.14 2.98
CA PHE A 784 17.22 -19.70 1.62
C PHE A 784 18.36 -19.14 0.76
N VAL A 785 18.90 -17.95 1.07
CA VAL A 785 19.85 -17.23 0.20
C VAL A 785 21.11 -18.04 -0.06
N ALA A 786 21.76 -18.54 1.00
CA ALA A 786 23.01 -19.28 0.87
C ALA A 786 22.85 -20.67 0.21
N PRO A 787 21.86 -21.51 0.58
CA PRO A 787 21.61 -22.79 -0.08
C PRO A 787 21.23 -22.64 -1.56
N LEU A 788 20.39 -21.67 -1.92
CA LEU A 788 20.02 -21.42 -3.33
C LEU A 788 21.22 -20.98 -4.16
N GLN A 789 22.09 -20.13 -3.62
CA GLN A 789 23.31 -19.69 -4.31
C GLN A 789 24.27 -20.87 -4.56
N ARG A 790 24.55 -21.68 -3.53
CA ARG A 790 25.41 -22.87 -3.67
C ARG A 790 24.84 -23.87 -4.66
N THR A 791 23.51 -24.04 -4.67
CA THR A 791 22.84 -24.96 -5.59
C THR A 791 22.91 -24.47 -7.04
N HIS A 792 22.80 -23.16 -7.26
CA HIS A 792 22.99 -22.55 -8.58
C HIS A 792 24.41 -22.77 -9.12
N GLU A 793 25.43 -22.52 -8.30
CA GLU A 793 26.84 -22.77 -8.64
C GLU A 793 27.09 -24.26 -8.96
N LEU A 794 26.47 -25.18 -8.21
CA LEU A 794 26.60 -26.62 -8.45
C LEU A 794 25.91 -27.07 -9.75
N LEU A 795 24.70 -26.57 -10.03
CA LEU A 795 23.94 -26.90 -11.25
C LEU A 795 24.66 -26.47 -12.56
N GLU A 796 25.55 -25.48 -12.53
CA GLU A 796 26.38 -25.13 -13.69
C GLU A 796 27.42 -26.21 -14.03
N THR A 797 27.80 -27.03 -13.05
CA THR A 797 28.87 -28.04 -13.18
C THR A 797 28.35 -29.47 -13.38
N VAL A 798 27.10 -29.75 -12.98
CA VAL A 798 26.48 -31.08 -13.07
C VAL A 798 26.00 -31.33 -14.52
N PRO A 799 26.35 -32.47 -15.15
CA PRO A 799 25.83 -32.85 -16.46
C PRO A 799 24.30 -33.03 -16.42
N LYS A 800 23.60 -32.48 -17.41
CA LYS A 800 22.12 -32.55 -17.50
C LYS A 800 21.56 -33.97 -17.63
N ASP A 801 22.39 -34.92 -18.06
CA ASP A 801 21.99 -36.32 -18.23
C ASP A 801 22.02 -37.11 -16.90
N GLU A 802 22.51 -36.51 -15.80
CA GLU A 802 22.51 -37.14 -14.48
C GLU A 802 21.10 -37.10 -13.83
N PRO A 803 20.58 -38.21 -13.30
CA PRO A 803 19.22 -38.30 -12.78
C PRO A 803 18.95 -37.39 -11.55
N HIS A 804 20.01 -36.95 -10.87
CA HIS A 804 19.91 -36.04 -9.72
C HIS A 804 19.74 -34.57 -10.12
N PHE A 805 20.05 -34.22 -11.39
CA PHE A 805 19.92 -32.86 -11.91
C PHE A 805 18.47 -32.38 -11.87
N ASP A 806 17.55 -33.18 -12.43
CA ASP A 806 16.12 -32.85 -12.47
C ASP A 806 15.52 -32.73 -11.06
N LYS A 807 15.93 -33.60 -10.13
CA LYS A 807 15.48 -33.56 -8.73
C LYS A 807 15.92 -32.26 -8.05
N LEU A 808 17.19 -31.88 -8.19
CA LEU A 808 17.74 -30.67 -7.58
C LEU A 808 17.16 -29.41 -8.24
N SER A 809 16.97 -29.40 -9.57
CA SER A 809 16.34 -28.30 -10.30
C SER A 809 14.90 -28.04 -9.83
N ASN A 810 14.09 -29.09 -9.68
CA ASN A 810 12.72 -28.95 -9.19
C ASN A 810 12.66 -28.38 -7.77
N LEU A 811 13.56 -28.84 -6.88
CA LEU A 811 13.67 -28.30 -5.52
C LEU A 811 14.09 -26.83 -5.51
N VAL A 812 14.97 -26.42 -6.43
CA VAL A 812 15.36 -25.00 -6.58
C VAL A 812 14.18 -24.15 -7.03
N ASP A 813 13.38 -24.63 -7.97
CA ASP A 813 12.21 -23.88 -8.44
C ASP A 813 11.15 -23.73 -7.35
N GLU A 814 10.91 -24.79 -6.58
CA GLU A 814 10.02 -24.75 -5.40
C GLU A 814 10.56 -23.82 -4.31
N ALA A 815 11.84 -23.93 -3.96
CA ALA A 815 12.49 -23.08 -2.96
C ALA A 815 12.50 -21.60 -3.38
N LYS A 816 12.71 -21.28 -4.67
CA LYS A 816 12.63 -19.90 -5.18
C LYS A 816 11.22 -19.34 -5.06
N ASN A 817 10.20 -20.14 -5.40
CA ASN A 817 8.81 -19.73 -5.26
C ASN A 817 8.45 -19.46 -3.78
N LEU A 818 8.80 -20.37 -2.88
CA LEU A 818 8.55 -20.20 -1.44
C LEU A 818 9.33 -19.04 -0.82
N HIS A 819 10.59 -18.84 -1.23
CA HIS A 819 11.36 -17.67 -0.82
C HIS A 819 10.69 -16.36 -1.27
N SER A 820 10.18 -16.29 -2.51
CA SER A 820 9.42 -15.12 -2.98
C SER A 820 8.15 -14.88 -2.14
N GLN A 821 7.42 -15.94 -1.79
CA GLN A 821 6.22 -15.84 -0.95
C GLN A 821 6.55 -15.36 0.47
N LEU A 822 7.66 -15.84 1.06
CA LEU A 822 8.13 -15.38 2.37
C LEU A 822 8.49 -13.90 2.37
N LEU A 823 9.16 -13.40 1.32
CA LEU A 823 9.49 -11.98 1.19
C LEU A 823 8.22 -11.14 1.07
N GLN A 824 7.26 -11.56 0.24
CA GLN A 824 5.96 -10.89 0.12
C GLN A 824 5.21 -10.85 1.46
N ARG A 825 5.18 -11.98 2.21
CA ARG A 825 4.61 -12.04 3.56
C ARG A 825 5.30 -11.11 4.54
N ALA A 826 6.63 -11.07 4.51
CA ALA A 826 7.43 -10.23 5.40
C ALA A 826 7.21 -8.72 5.13
N ASP A 827 7.11 -8.34 3.86
CA ASP A 827 6.83 -6.97 3.47
C ASP A 827 5.38 -6.57 3.80
N ALA A 828 4.39 -7.44 3.52
CA ALA A 828 2.99 -7.22 3.92
C ALA A 828 2.85 -7.04 5.43
N TRP A 829 3.58 -7.82 6.24
CA TRP A 829 3.58 -7.66 7.70
C TRP A 829 4.19 -6.33 8.13
N ARG A 830 5.26 -5.89 7.48
CA ARG A 830 5.89 -4.60 7.77
C ARG A 830 4.93 -3.44 7.48
N GLU A 831 4.26 -3.49 6.33
CA GLU A 831 3.26 -2.48 5.97
C GLU A 831 2.07 -2.50 6.92
N PHE A 832 1.59 -3.68 7.30
CA PHE A 832 0.51 -3.84 8.28
C PHE A 832 0.85 -3.16 9.61
N VAL A 833 2.04 -3.41 10.16
CA VAL A 833 2.46 -2.81 11.43
C VAL A 833 2.55 -1.29 11.34
N ILE A 834 3.13 -0.75 10.25
CA ILE A 834 3.22 0.70 10.04
C ILE A 834 1.84 1.33 9.97
N GLU A 835 0.92 0.73 9.21
CA GLU A 835 -0.43 1.26 9.05
C GLU A 835 -1.20 1.16 10.36
N ARG A 836 -1.08 0.06 11.10
CA ARG A 836 -1.76 -0.16 12.38
C ARG A 836 -1.32 0.86 13.41
N ASP A 837 -0.01 1.06 13.54
CA ASP A 837 0.55 2.02 14.51
C ASP A 837 0.12 3.45 14.13
N THR A 838 0.15 3.78 12.84
CA THR A 838 -0.34 5.09 12.33
C THR A 838 -1.83 5.28 12.61
N ALA A 839 -2.65 4.26 12.39
CA ALA A 839 -4.09 4.30 12.64
C ALA A 839 -4.40 4.48 14.13
N THR A 840 -3.64 3.81 14.99
CA THR A 840 -3.75 3.91 16.44
C THR A 840 -3.40 5.32 16.92
N ASP A 841 -2.30 5.90 16.40
CA ASP A 841 -1.90 7.27 16.70
C ASP A 841 -2.94 8.30 16.22
N GLN A 842 -3.54 8.07 15.04
CA GLN A 842 -4.63 8.91 14.52
C GLN A 842 -5.87 8.84 15.40
N LEU A 843 -6.30 7.64 15.81
CA LEU A 843 -7.45 7.46 16.69
C LEU A 843 -7.24 8.15 18.05
N GLU A 844 -6.04 8.04 18.63
CA GLU A 844 -5.70 8.70 19.88
C GLU A 844 -5.73 10.24 19.75
N MET A 845 -5.24 10.77 18.62
CA MET A 845 -5.35 12.20 18.33
C MET A 845 -6.81 12.65 18.21
N MET A 846 -7.66 11.84 17.58
CA MET A 846 -9.10 12.11 17.45
C MET A 846 -9.86 11.94 18.76
N ARG A 847 -9.38 11.14 19.73
CA ARG A 847 -9.96 11.06 21.09
C ARG A 847 -9.69 12.29 21.93
N LYS A 848 -8.61 13.02 21.66
CA LYS A 848 -8.19 14.16 22.49
C LYS A 848 -9.28 15.22 22.72
N PRO A 849 -10.09 15.64 21.73
CA PRO A 849 -11.21 16.55 21.95
C PRO A 849 -12.27 16.00 22.91
N LEU A 850 -12.54 14.68 22.94
CA LEU A 850 -13.44 14.07 23.93
C LEU A 850 -12.92 14.33 25.34
N ASP A 851 -11.67 13.93 25.60
CA ASP A 851 -11.05 14.07 26.92
C ASP A 851 -10.95 15.54 27.34
N ASP A 852 -10.53 16.41 26.41
CA ASP A 852 -10.36 17.84 26.68
C ASP A 852 -11.70 18.53 26.98
N ILE A 853 -12.83 18.09 26.39
CA ILE A 853 -14.15 18.71 26.56
C ILE A 853 -14.93 18.09 27.73
N GLU A 854 -14.84 16.77 27.91
CA GLU A 854 -15.48 16.05 29.02
C GLU A 854 -14.94 16.54 30.37
N ASN A 855 -13.62 16.77 30.46
CA ASN A 855 -12.97 17.20 31.70
C ASN A 855 -12.98 18.72 31.93
N GLN A 856 -13.55 19.50 31.02
CA GLN A 856 -13.66 20.95 31.19
C GLN A 856 -14.69 21.33 32.26
N PRO A 857 -14.45 22.39 33.03
CA PRO A 857 -15.43 22.89 33.98
C PRO A 857 -16.68 23.45 33.29
N LEU A 858 -17.73 23.68 34.08
CA LEU A 858 -18.93 24.41 33.67
C LEU A 858 -18.57 25.73 33.02
N ARG A 859 -19.21 26.03 31.89
CA ARG A 859 -18.94 27.22 31.07
C ARG A 859 -20.20 27.70 30.34
N SER A 860 -20.18 28.91 29.80
CA SER A 860 -21.38 29.53 29.23
C SER A 860 -21.91 28.76 28.01
N ALA A 861 -23.22 28.85 27.75
CA ALA A 861 -23.86 28.19 26.60
C ALA A 861 -23.13 28.46 25.25
N ASP A 862 -22.68 29.70 25.01
CA ASP A 862 -21.92 30.05 23.79
C ASP A 862 -20.58 29.31 23.66
N GLN A 863 -19.90 29.05 24.78
CA GLN A 863 -18.62 28.31 24.77
C GLN A 863 -18.88 26.82 24.56
N VAL A 864 -19.91 26.28 25.20
CA VAL A 864 -20.31 24.88 25.04
C VAL A 864 -20.78 24.60 23.60
N LEU A 865 -21.45 25.54 22.93
CA LEU A 865 -21.79 25.43 21.51
C LEU A 865 -20.54 25.29 20.62
N LEU A 866 -19.46 26.02 20.92
CA LEU A 866 -18.19 25.88 20.20
C LEU A 866 -17.53 24.52 20.45
N ASP A 867 -17.63 23.99 21.66
CA ASP A 867 -17.14 22.64 21.97
C ASP A 867 -17.96 21.58 21.25
N LEU A 868 -19.28 21.75 21.17
CA LEU A 868 -20.16 20.86 20.40
C LEU A 868 -19.78 20.86 18.91
N ASP A 869 -19.49 22.03 18.32
CA ASP A 869 -18.97 22.11 16.95
C ASP A 869 -17.60 21.43 16.83
N THR A 870 -16.74 21.55 17.84
CA THR A 870 -15.44 20.86 17.88
C THR A 870 -15.60 19.34 17.94
N LEU A 871 -16.52 18.82 18.76
CA LEU A 871 -16.85 17.39 18.83
C LEU A 871 -17.45 16.88 17.52
N LYS A 872 -18.34 17.65 16.88
CA LYS A 872 -18.93 17.31 15.57
C LYS A 872 -17.84 17.19 14.51
N ASN A 873 -16.94 18.17 14.42
CA ASN A 873 -15.83 18.14 13.46
C ASN A 873 -14.89 16.94 13.74
N ALA A 874 -14.51 16.70 14.99
CA ALA A 874 -13.64 15.57 15.35
C ALA A 874 -14.29 14.21 15.05
N LYS A 875 -15.61 14.08 15.24
CA LYS A 875 -16.37 12.90 14.87
C LYS A 875 -16.46 12.71 13.36
N GLU A 876 -16.60 13.79 12.58
CA GLU A 876 -16.55 13.72 11.12
C GLU A 876 -15.17 13.23 10.63
N GLU A 877 -14.08 13.72 11.22
CA GLU A 877 -12.72 13.24 10.94
C GLU A 877 -12.56 11.74 11.25
N LEU A 878 -13.29 11.20 12.23
CA LEU A 878 -13.29 9.78 12.58
C LEU A 878 -13.80 8.89 11.43
N SER A 879 -14.60 9.44 10.50
CA SER A 879 -15.02 8.73 9.30
C SER A 879 -13.87 8.49 8.30
N GLU A 880 -12.79 9.28 8.36
CA GLU A 880 -11.60 9.12 7.51
C GLU A 880 -10.85 7.81 7.82
N LEU A 881 -10.92 7.35 9.08
CA LEU A 881 -10.32 6.08 9.53
C LEU A 881 -10.92 4.84 8.84
N ARG A 882 -12.11 4.95 8.23
CA ARG A 882 -12.69 3.85 7.44
C ARG A 882 -11.78 3.42 6.29
N THR A 883 -11.08 4.37 5.67
CA THR A 883 -10.14 4.07 4.57
C THR A 883 -8.94 3.29 5.10
N THR A 884 -8.40 3.71 6.25
CA THR A 884 -7.31 3.04 6.95
C THR A 884 -7.72 1.63 7.39
N MET A 885 -8.95 1.46 7.87
CA MET A 885 -9.51 0.17 8.28
C MET A 885 -9.63 -0.80 7.09
N ILE A 886 -10.13 -0.35 5.94
CA ILE A 886 -10.16 -1.17 4.71
C ILE A 886 -8.75 -1.59 4.30
N LYS A 887 -7.78 -0.68 4.39
CA LYS A 887 -6.38 -0.98 4.08
C LYS A 887 -5.78 -2.01 5.04
N LEU A 888 -6.01 -1.87 6.34
CA LEU A 888 -5.60 -2.84 7.35
C LEU A 888 -6.23 -4.21 7.13
N GLN A 889 -7.50 -4.25 6.75
CA GLN A 889 -8.21 -5.49 6.45
C GLN A 889 -7.62 -6.19 5.22
N ASN A 890 -7.38 -5.46 4.12
CA ASN A 890 -6.73 -5.99 2.93
C ASN A 890 -5.31 -6.52 3.22
N LEU A 891 -4.55 -5.83 4.08
CA LEU A 891 -3.22 -6.28 4.50
C LEU A 891 -3.32 -7.54 5.38
N SER A 892 -4.30 -7.61 6.28
CA SER A 892 -4.54 -8.82 7.09
C SER A 892 -4.93 -10.03 6.23
N GLU A 893 -5.67 -9.83 5.14
CA GLU A 893 -6.03 -10.88 4.18
C GLU A 893 -4.83 -11.37 3.37
N GLN A 894 -3.89 -10.49 3.00
CA GLN A 894 -2.62 -10.91 2.39
C GLN A 894 -1.75 -11.75 3.33
N LEU A 895 -1.97 -11.61 4.64
CA LEU A 895 -1.28 -12.34 5.71
C LEU A 895 -2.02 -13.63 6.13
N ASP A 896 -3.17 -13.97 5.54
CA ASP A 896 -3.99 -15.15 5.88
C ASP A 896 -3.17 -16.45 5.83
N PRO A 897 -3.09 -17.28 6.90
CA PRO A 897 -4.04 -17.36 8.00
C PRO A 897 -3.61 -16.67 9.30
N LEU A 898 -2.74 -15.66 9.26
CA LEU A 898 -2.17 -15.05 10.45
C LEU A 898 -3.23 -14.36 11.35
N GLU A 899 -3.60 -15.03 12.45
CA GLU A 899 -4.67 -14.57 13.35
C GLU A 899 -4.30 -13.30 14.11
N SER A 900 -3.01 -13.05 14.38
CA SER A 900 -2.59 -11.84 15.07
C SER A 900 -2.94 -10.57 14.27
N ALA A 901 -2.83 -10.62 12.93
CA ALA A 901 -3.21 -9.50 12.09
C ALA A 901 -4.73 -9.27 12.12
N TYR A 902 -5.52 -10.34 11.97
CA TYR A 902 -6.98 -10.25 12.08
C TYR A 902 -7.47 -9.82 13.47
N ALA A 903 -6.78 -10.22 14.54
CA ALA A 903 -7.08 -9.78 15.89
C ALA A 903 -6.85 -8.27 16.04
N ASP A 904 -5.71 -7.75 15.59
CA ASP A 904 -5.40 -6.32 15.65
C ASP A 904 -6.43 -5.47 14.88
N VAL A 905 -6.87 -5.91 13.69
CA VAL A 905 -7.93 -5.22 12.93
C VAL A 905 -9.26 -5.23 13.69
N ARG A 906 -9.66 -6.38 14.25
CA ARG A 906 -10.89 -6.48 15.05
C ARG A 906 -10.85 -5.61 16.30
N PHE A 907 -9.73 -5.56 17.00
CA PHE A 907 -9.58 -4.68 18.16
C PHE A 907 -9.64 -3.22 17.76
N PHE A 908 -8.97 -2.83 16.69
CA PHE A 908 -9.00 -1.46 16.19
C PHE A 908 -10.42 -1.03 15.76
N ASP A 909 -11.17 -1.89 15.08
CA ASP A 909 -12.56 -1.66 14.69
C ASP A 909 -13.46 -1.36 15.90
N VAL A 910 -13.41 -2.24 16.91
CA VAL A 910 -14.14 -2.07 18.17
C VAL A 910 -13.73 -0.76 18.87
N ASP A 911 -12.45 -0.42 18.85
CA ASP A 911 -11.93 0.81 19.44
C ASP A 911 -12.45 2.07 18.73
N VAL A 912 -12.58 2.03 17.40
CA VAL A 912 -13.17 3.11 16.59
C VAL A 912 -14.67 3.23 16.87
N GLU A 913 -15.41 2.12 16.87
CA GLU A 913 -16.85 2.10 17.20
C GLU A 913 -17.11 2.64 18.62
N GLN A 914 -16.31 2.22 19.60
CA GLN A 914 -16.42 2.70 20.97
C GLN A 914 -16.15 4.21 21.06
N THR A 915 -15.13 4.70 20.34
CA THR A 915 -14.83 6.15 20.30
C THR A 915 -15.96 6.94 19.66
N GLN A 916 -16.53 6.43 18.57
CA GLN A 916 -17.69 7.04 17.92
C GLN A 916 -18.88 7.12 18.88
N GLN A 917 -19.15 6.05 19.64
CA GLN A 917 -20.21 6.06 20.65
C GLN A 917 -19.95 7.08 21.75
N GLN A 918 -18.70 7.23 22.22
CA GLN A 918 -18.34 8.25 23.21
C GLN A 918 -18.61 9.67 22.71
N PHE A 919 -18.35 9.95 21.43
CA PHE A 919 -18.74 11.22 20.81
C PHE A 919 -20.25 11.43 20.83
N GLU A 920 -21.04 10.45 20.41
CA GLU A 920 -22.51 10.56 20.41
C GLU A 920 -23.06 10.78 21.82
N ASP A 921 -22.57 10.03 22.79
CA ASP A 921 -23.01 10.11 24.18
C ASP A 921 -22.71 11.49 24.78
N LEU A 922 -21.48 11.99 24.63
CA LEU A 922 -21.08 13.30 25.14
C LEU A 922 -21.83 14.45 24.43
N MET A 923 -21.95 14.38 23.10
CA MET A 923 -22.70 15.38 22.35
C MET A 923 -24.18 15.39 22.76
N SER A 924 -24.80 14.23 22.96
CA SER A 924 -26.19 14.14 23.41
C SER A 924 -26.38 14.74 24.81
N LEU A 925 -25.45 14.46 25.74
CA LEU A 925 -25.46 15.07 27.07
C LEU A 925 -25.37 16.60 26.98
N ILE A 926 -24.43 17.12 26.18
CA ILE A 926 -24.23 18.55 25.97
C ILE A 926 -25.47 19.20 25.30
N ASP A 927 -26.01 18.60 24.25
CA ASP A 927 -27.19 19.11 23.54
C ASP A 927 -28.41 19.17 24.46
N ASN A 928 -28.61 18.16 25.31
CA ASN A 928 -29.70 18.17 26.29
C ASN A 928 -29.52 19.31 27.31
N GLU A 929 -28.31 19.50 27.86
CA GLU A 929 -28.05 20.59 28.80
C GLU A 929 -28.23 21.98 28.16
N LEU A 930 -27.77 22.15 26.91
CA LEU A 930 -27.97 23.38 26.13
C LEU A 930 -29.45 23.64 25.85
N HIS A 931 -30.20 22.61 25.47
CA HIS A 931 -31.63 22.70 25.22
C HIS A 931 -32.39 23.11 26.49
N ASP A 932 -32.09 22.46 27.62
CA ASP A 932 -32.67 22.79 28.92
C ASP A 932 -32.34 24.22 29.35
N GLU A 933 -31.11 24.70 29.10
CA GLU A 933 -30.73 26.09 29.39
C GLU A 933 -31.51 27.09 28.53
N ASN A 934 -31.68 26.81 27.24
CA ASN A 934 -32.49 27.64 26.36
C ASN A 934 -33.95 27.69 26.82
N ILE A 935 -34.56 26.55 27.19
CA ILE A 935 -35.93 26.52 27.73
C ILE A 935 -36.05 27.37 28.99
N LEU A 936 -35.07 27.28 29.91
CA LEU A 936 -35.07 28.07 31.14
C LEU A 936 -34.94 29.56 30.87
N ILE A 937 -34.09 29.96 29.92
CA ILE A 937 -33.92 31.35 29.50
C ILE A 937 -35.22 31.88 28.87
N GLU A 938 -35.78 31.17 27.90
CA GLU A 938 -37.02 31.56 27.22
C GLU A 938 -38.20 31.67 28.21
N SER A 939 -38.33 30.72 29.12
CA SER A 939 -39.35 30.72 30.17
C SER A 939 -39.20 31.91 31.12
N ALA A 940 -37.96 32.22 31.54
CA ALA A 940 -37.66 33.37 32.37
C ALA A 940 -37.98 34.70 31.66
N GLN A 941 -37.64 34.82 30.37
CA GLN A 941 -37.94 36.00 29.55
C GLN A 941 -39.43 36.16 29.27
N GLN A 942 -40.17 35.06 29.06
CA GLN A 942 -41.62 35.11 28.91
C GLN A 942 -42.29 35.58 30.21
N LEU A 943 -41.87 35.03 31.35
CA LEU A 943 -42.39 35.46 32.64
C LEU A 943 -42.07 36.93 32.90
N GLN A 944 -40.85 37.40 32.59
CA GLN A 944 -40.48 38.80 32.69
C GLN A 944 -41.40 39.71 31.86
N ARG A 945 -41.69 39.36 30.60
CA ARG A 945 -42.59 40.13 29.74
C ARG A 945 -44.01 40.24 30.32
N GLU A 946 -44.52 39.17 30.91
CA GLU A 946 -45.83 39.20 31.58
C GLU A 946 -45.81 40.07 32.84
N LEU A 947 -44.75 40.01 33.65
CA LEU A 947 -44.60 40.90 34.80
C LEU A 947 -44.53 42.37 34.38
N GLU A 948 -43.77 42.69 33.32
CA GLU A 948 -43.68 44.03 32.75
C GLU A 948 -45.04 44.52 32.21
N ARG A 949 -45.83 43.63 31.58
CA ARG A 949 -47.21 43.93 31.16
C ARG A 949 -48.09 44.31 32.35
N LEU A 950 -48.10 43.49 33.41
CA LEU A 950 -48.89 43.74 34.62
C LEU A 950 -48.47 45.04 35.32
N GLU A 951 -47.16 45.29 35.44
CA GLU A 951 -46.64 46.54 36.01
C GLU A 951 -47.11 47.75 35.17
N GLY A 952 -47.10 47.64 33.84
CA GLY A 952 -47.64 48.66 32.93
C GLY A 952 -49.15 48.91 33.09
N GLU A 953 -49.95 47.85 33.21
CA GLU A 953 -51.40 47.95 33.44
C GLU A 953 -51.72 48.64 34.78
N LEU A 954 -51.00 48.28 35.84
CA LEU A 954 -51.10 48.93 37.14
C LEU A 954 -50.75 50.42 37.06
N VAL A 955 -49.76 50.82 36.26
CA VAL A 955 -49.38 52.23 36.10
C VAL A 955 -50.47 53.04 35.36
N ASN A 956 -51.14 52.44 34.38
CA ASN A 956 -52.10 53.14 33.49
C ASN A 956 -53.48 53.43 34.09
N GLY A 957 -53.72 53.06 35.36
CA GLY A 957 -54.96 53.37 36.07
C GLY A 957 -56.09 52.40 35.71
N VAL A 958 -56.12 51.26 36.40
CA VAL A 958 -57.10 50.16 36.25
C VAL A 958 -58.30 50.36 37.19
N SER A 959 -59.48 49.87 36.81
CA SER A 959 -60.66 49.86 37.69
C SER A 959 -60.50 48.83 38.81
N LYS A 960 -61.35 48.92 39.83
CA LYS A 960 -61.29 48.03 41.01
C LYS A 960 -61.50 46.58 40.62
N GLU A 961 -62.45 46.34 39.72
CA GLU A 961 -62.77 45.01 39.20
C GLU A 961 -61.58 44.42 38.43
N GLN A 962 -60.85 45.24 37.66
CA GLN A 962 -59.67 44.81 36.93
C GLN A 962 -58.50 44.47 37.87
N ILE A 963 -58.32 45.23 38.96
CA ILE A 963 -57.30 44.93 39.98
C ILE A 963 -57.65 43.63 40.73
N ASP A 964 -58.92 43.42 41.07
CA ASP A 964 -59.39 42.18 41.69
C ASP A 964 -59.24 40.97 40.73
N GLU A 965 -59.52 41.15 39.44
CA GLU A 965 -59.32 40.12 38.42
C GLU A 965 -57.83 39.77 38.23
N MET A 966 -56.94 40.77 38.19
CA MET A 966 -55.49 40.56 38.16
C MET A 966 -55.00 39.77 39.39
N LEU A 967 -55.43 40.15 40.60
CA LEU A 967 -55.04 39.47 41.85
C LEU A 967 -55.65 38.07 42.00
N GLY A 968 -56.89 37.88 41.54
CA GLY A 968 -57.63 36.63 41.65
C GLY A 968 -57.30 35.60 40.58
N ASN A 969 -57.03 36.03 39.35
CA ASN A 969 -56.92 35.15 38.19
C ASN A 969 -55.54 35.15 37.52
N GLU A 970 -54.82 36.29 37.46
CA GLU A 970 -53.55 36.39 36.71
C GLU A 970 -52.29 36.18 37.57
N VAL A 971 -52.24 36.78 38.77
CA VAL A 971 -51.11 36.64 39.70
C VAL A 971 -50.90 35.20 40.21
N PRO A 972 -51.95 34.41 40.56
CA PRO A 972 -51.74 33.07 41.10
C PRO A 972 -51.10 32.08 40.11
N PRO A 973 -51.52 32.00 38.83
CA PRO A 973 -50.84 31.18 37.83
C PRO A 973 -49.38 31.59 37.60
N LEU A 974 -49.08 32.89 37.54
CA LEU A 974 -47.70 33.39 37.38
C LEU A 974 -46.83 33.02 38.58
N ARG A 975 -47.39 33.06 39.80
CA ARG A 975 -46.68 32.62 41.02
C ARG A 975 -46.39 31.11 40.99
N ALA A 976 -47.32 30.30 40.49
CA ALA A 976 -47.11 28.86 40.33
C ALA A 976 -46.05 28.54 39.26
N GLN A 977 -46.08 29.24 38.12
CA GLN A 977 -45.06 29.11 37.07
C GLN A 977 -43.66 29.52 37.58
N LEU A 978 -43.55 30.63 38.31
CA LEU A 978 -42.30 31.05 38.93
C LEU A 978 -41.76 30.02 39.93
N ALA A 979 -42.62 29.42 40.76
CA ALA A 979 -42.21 28.40 41.72
C ALA A 979 -41.65 27.14 41.02
N LEU A 980 -42.26 26.72 39.92
CA LEU A 980 -41.75 25.63 39.08
C LEU A 980 -40.40 26.01 38.47
N LEU A 981 -40.28 27.24 37.94
CA LEU A 981 -39.05 27.75 37.34
C LEU A 981 -37.90 27.83 38.35
N LEU A 982 -38.18 28.24 39.59
CA LEU A 982 -37.20 28.25 40.69
C LEU A 982 -36.73 26.84 41.07
N SER A 983 -37.65 25.87 41.09
CA SER A 983 -37.28 24.47 41.33
C SER A 983 -36.36 23.94 40.23
N LYS A 984 -36.67 24.26 38.97
CA LYS A 984 -35.87 23.83 37.82
C LYS A 984 -34.53 24.54 37.72
N ASP A 985 -34.46 25.81 38.12
CA ASP A 985 -33.22 26.59 38.21
C ASP A 985 -32.25 26.02 39.26
N GLU A 986 -32.76 25.52 40.40
CA GLU A 986 -31.93 24.87 41.41
C GLU A 986 -31.50 23.47 40.99
N GLU A 987 -32.41 22.67 40.42
CA GLU A 987 -32.09 21.36 39.84
C GLU A 987 -30.96 21.49 38.81
N ALA A 988 -31.07 22.45 37.89
CA ALA A 988 -30.03 22.73 36.90
C ALA A 988 -28.67 23.11 37.50
N ARG A 989 -28.63 23.85 38.62
CA ARG A 989 -27.36 24.19 39.30
C ARG A 989 -26.70 22.99 39.96
N GLU A 990 -27.46 22.00 40.38
CA GLU A 990 -26.96 20.82 41.09
C GLU A 990 -26.56 19.69 40.13
N THR A 991 -27.27 19.51 39.02
CA THR A 991 -27.14 18.31 38.18
C THR A 991 -26.26 18.48 36.94
N ARG A 992 -26.09 19.71 36.43
CA ARG A 992 -25.36 19.96 35.17
C ARG A 992 -23.86 19.83 35.33
N VAL A 993 -23.21 19.37 34.26
CA VAL A 993 -21.77 19.12 34.23
C VAL A 993 -21.05 20.03 33.22
N HIS A 994 -21.68 20.38 32.10
CA HIS A 994 -21.02 21.10 31.00
C HIS A 994 -21.51 22.54 30.83
N VAL A 995 -22.82 22.79 30.91
CA VAL A 995 -23.43 24.11 30.70
C VAL A 995 -23.65 24.84 32.03
N ASP A 996 -22.97 25.97 32.20
CA ASP A 996 -23.17 26.86 33.36
C ASP A 996 -24.54 27.55 33.30
N ARG A 997 -25.15 27.75 34.47
CA ARG A 997 -26.46 28.38 34.59
C ARG A 997 -26.30 29.90 34.60
N SER A 998 -26.46 30.54 33.43
CA SER A 998 -26.44 32.00 33.27
C SER A 998 -27.87 32.58 33.26
N ALA A 999 -28.42 32.87 34.44
CA ALA A 999 -29.79 33.39 34.55
C ALA A 999 -29.87 34.88 34.19
N GLU A 1000 -30.14 35.20 32.92
CA GLU A 1000 -30.61 36.53 32.51
C GLU A 1000 -32.01 36.44 31.85
N PRO A 1001 -33.06 37.04 32.46
CA PRO A 1001 -33.08 37.69 33.77
C PRO A 1001 -32.90 36.69 34.92
N ALA A 1002 -32.28 37.14 36.02
CA ALA A 1002 -32.12 36.29 37.20
C ALA A 1002 -33.51 35.95 37.78
N ILE A 1003 -33.85 34.66 37.86
CA ILE A 1003 -35.20 34.22 38.25
C ILE A 1003 -35.63 34.77 39.63
N ARG A 1004 -34.66 34.92 40.56
CA ARG A 1004 -34.91 35.56 41.87
C ARG A 1004 -35.35 37.03 41.77
N THR A 1005 -34.94 37.74 40.72
CA THR A 1005 -35.40 39.13 40.49
C THR A 1005 -36.86 39.16 40.03
N LEU A 1006 -37.31 38.16 39.27
CA LEU A 1006 -38.71 38.00 38.87
C LEU A 1006 -39.62 37.73 40.09
N GLU A 1007 -39.11 36.98 41.09
CA GLU A 1007 -39.81 36.79 42.36
C GLU A 1007 -40.06 38.10 43.10
N VAL A 1008 -39.03 38.94 43.19
CA VAL A 1008 -39.14 40.27 43.81
C VAL A 1008 -40.09 41.17 43.02
N GLN A 1009 -40.05 41.12 41.68
CA GLN A 1009 -40.96 41.89 40.82
C GLN A 1009 -42.42 41.47 40.98
N LEU A 1010 -42.72 40.17 40.94
CA LEU A 1010 -44.09 39.67 41.12
C LEU A 1010 -44.65 40.01 42.51
N ALA A 1011 -43.83 39.91 43.56
CA ALA A 1011 -44.22 40.34 44.89
C ALA A 1011 -44.55 41.84 44.94
N ARG A 1012 -43.70 42.67 44.33
CA ARG A 1012 -43.92 44.12 44.22
C ARG A 1012 -45.19 44.46 43.44
N ILE A 1013 -45.49 43.76 42.34
CA ILE A 1013 -46.73 43.94 41.56
C ILE A 1013 -47.95 43.64 42.43
N ALA A 1014 -47.93 42.53 43.17
CA ALA A 1014 -49.02 42.18 44.09
C ALA A 1014 -49.19 43.23 45.21
N ASP A 1015 -48.09 43.74 45.78
CA ASP A 1015 -48.14 44.77 46.81
C ASP A 1015 -48.71 46.10 46.27
N VAL A 1016 -48.27 46.52 45.07
CA VAL A 1016 -48.77 47.74 44.41
C VAL A 1016 -50.24 47.59 44.03
N ALA A 1017 -50.66 46.44 43.53
CA ALA A 1017 -52.06 46.14 43.21
C ALA A 1017 -52.95 46.22 44.47
N ASN A 1018 -52.53 45.59 45.57
CA ASN A 1018 -53.25 45.67 46.85
C ASN A 1018 -53.33 47.11 47.39
N ALA A 1019 -52.25 47.89 47.25
CA ALA A 1019 -52.24 49.30 47.66
C ALA A 1019 -53.21 50.15 46.82
N LYS A 1020 -53.25 49.95 45.50
CA LYS A 1020 -54.19 50.64 44.61
C LYS A 1020 -55.64 50.22 44.84
N LEU A 1021 -55.88 48.94 45.13
CA LEU A 1021 -57.21 48.44 45.51
C LEU A 1021 -57.71 49.12 46.80
N ALA A 1022 -56.84 49.26 47.79
CA ALA A 1022 -57.15 49.97 49.03
C ALA A 1022 -57.41 51.47 48.78
N GLU A 1023 -56.62 52.10 47.91
CA GLU A 1023 -56.84 53.50 47.49
C GLU A 1023 -58.20 53.68 46.79
N GLN A 1024 -58.57 52.78 45.88
CA GLN A 1024 -59.88 52.85 45.23
C GLN A 1024 -61.04 52.56 46.17
N ALA A 1025 -60.90 51.60 47.08
CA ALA A 1025 -61.90 51.37 48.13
C ALA A 1025 -62.09 52.61 49.02
N GLU A 1026 -61.01 53.34 49.29
CA GLU A 1026 -61.05 54.60 50.02
C GLU A 1026 -61.71 55.74 49.22
N ILE A 1027 -61.43 55.84 47.92
CA ILE A 1027 -62.11 56.79 47.01
C ILE A 1027 -63.62 56.50 46.97
N GLU A 1028 -64.02 55.24 46.74
CA GLU A 1028 -65.44 54.83 46.75
C GLU A 1028 -66.12 55.16 48.08
N ARG A 1029 -65.41 54.94 49.20
CA ARG A 1029 -65.90 55.29 50.54
C ARG A 1029 -66.12 56.80 50.67
N GLN A 1030 -65.17 57.62 50.22
CA GLN A 1030 -65.29 59.07 50.23
C GLN A 1030 -66.43 59.57 49.33
N GLU A 1031 -66.61 58.99 48.15
CA GLU A 1031 -67.74 59.28 47.26
C GLU A 1031 -69.09 58.98 47.94
N ARG A 1032 -69.22 57.82 48.58
CA ARG A 1032 -70.44 57.46 49.34
C ARG A 1032 -70.72 58.45 50.47
N ILE A 1033 -69.69 58.88 51.20
CA ILE A 1033 -69.81 59.90 52.26
C ILE A 1033 -70.31 61.23 51.68
N VAL A 1034 -69.81 61.65 50.50
CA VAL A 1034 -70.24 62.89 49.84
C VAL A 1034 -71.70 62.79 49.37
N VAL A 1035 -72.11 61.65 48.81
CA VAL A 1035 -73.51 61.42 48.40
C VAL A 1035 -74.46 61.49 49.60
N ILE A 1036 -74.12 60.82 50.70
CA ILE A 1036 -74.92 60.84 51.94
C ILE A 1036 -75.00 62.26 52.53
N ARG A 1037 -73.89 63.03 52.51
CA ARG A 1037 -73.88 64.46 52.89
C ARG A 1037 -74.90 65.27 52.07
N LEU A 1038 -74.87 65.12 50.75
CA LEU A 1038 -75.77 65.83 49.84
C LEU A 1038 -77.25 65.47 50.08
N GLU A 1039 -77.56 64.23 50.43
CA GLU A 1039 -78.92 63.79 50.73
C GLU A 1039 -79.41 64.32 52.10
N LEU A 1040 -78.54 64.36 53.11
CA LEU A 1040 -78.84 64.97 54.41
C LEU A 1040 -79.07 66.49 54.32
N GLU A 1041 -78.28 67.20 53.52
CA GLU A 1041 -78.45 68.64 53.28
C GLU A 1041 -79.82 68.94 52.65
N LYS A 1042 -80.29 68.10 51.71
CA LYS A 1042 -81.63 68.25 51.11
C LYS A 1042 -82.74 68.09 52.15
N LEU A 1043 -82.65 67.10 53.03
CA LEU A 1043 -83.65 66.84 54.07
C LEU A 1043 -83.75 67.96 55.11
N ARG A 1044 -82.65 68.71 55.34
CA ARG A 1044 -82.65 69.87 56.25
C ARG A 1044 -83.54 71.02 55.77
N SER A 1045 -83.88 71.07 54.48
CA SER A 1045 -84.60 72.18 53.84
C SER A 1045 -86.08 71.91 53.54
N GLY A 1046 -86.61 70.71 53.84
CA GLY A 1046 -88.00 70.30 53.56
C GLY A 1046 -88.61 69.41 54.65
N PRO A 1047 -89.89 68.99 54.52
CA PRO A 1047 -90.53 68.09 55.49
C PRO A 1047 -89.87 66.70 55.44
N ALA A 1048 -89.29 66.26 56.55
CA ALA A 1048 -88.55 65.00 56.61
C ALA A 1048 -89.48 63.78 56.77
N GLU A 1049 -89.54 62.93 55.75
CA GLU A 1049 -90.29 61.66 55.79
C GLU A 1049 -89.53 60.57 56.56
N GLU A 1050 -90.25 59.78 57.37
CA GLU A 1050 -89.63 58.74 58.21
C GLU A 1050 -88.91 57.66 57.40
N GLN A 1051 -89.42 57.31 56.22
CA GLN A 1051 -88.81 56.30 55.35
C GLN A 1051 -87.49 56.76 54.73
N GLN A 1052 -87.31 58.06 54.51
CA GLN A 1052 -86.08 58.62 53.94
C GLN A 1052 -84.96 58.65 54.99
N LEU A 1053 -85.30 58.95 56.25
CA LEU A 1053 -84.36 58.90 57.37
C LEU A 1053 -83.89 57.47 57.67
N ILE A 1054 -84.78 56.48 57.64
CA ILE A 1054 -84.42 55.06 57.84
C ILE A 1054 -83.45 54.56 56.76
N ARG A 1055 -83.66 54.93 55.48
CA ARG A 1055 -82.76 54.53 54.39
C ARG A 1055 -81.35 55.13 54.53
N LEU A 1056 -81.25 56.39 54.96
CA LEU A 1056 -79.96 57.03 55.23
C LEU A 1056 -79.26 56.42 56.44
N GLU A 1057 -80.01 56.01 57.47
CA GLU A 1057 -79.46 55.25 58.61
C GLU A 1057 -78.90 53.89 58.18
N GLU A 1058 -79.60 53.16 57.31
CA GLU A 1058 -79.10 51.90 56.74
C GLU A 1058 -77.83 52.11 55.90
N GLN A 1059 -77.77 53.18 55.09
CA GLN A 1059 -76.57 53.53 54.33
C GLN A 1059 -75.40 53.97 55.22
N LEU A 1060 -75.66 54.67 56.32
CA LEU A 1060 -74.65 55.06 57.31
C LEU A 1060 -74.15 53.88 58.15
N GLN A 1061 -75.00 52.87 58.41
CA GLN A 1061 -74.59 51.61 59.08
C GLN A 1061 -73.62 50.79 58.22
N GLN A 1062 -73.64 50.96 56.90
CA GLN A 1062 -72.68 50.34 55.98
C GLN A 1062 -71.33 51.06 55.95
N LEU A 1063 -71.22 52.26 56.55
CA LEU A 1063 -69.96 52.99 56.69
C LEU A 1063 -69.30 52.69 58.04
N PRO A 1064 -67.96 52.81 58.15
CA PRO A 1064 -67.25 52.56 59.39
C PRO A 1064 -67.75 53.48 60.52
N VAL A 1065 -68.21 52.87 61.62
CA VAL A 1065 -68.83 53.57 62.76
C VAL A 1065 -67.86 54.50 63.47
N ASP A 1066 -66.54 54.24 63.37
CA ASP A 1066 -65.52 55.00 64.07
C ASP A 1066 -65.00 56.25 63.36
N ASP A 1067 -65.29 56.39 62.07
CA ASP A 1067 -64.81 57.51 61.26
C ASP A 1067 -65.45 58.84 61.69
N ALA A 1068 -64.64 59.89 61.79
CA ALA A 1068 -65.09 61.21 62.25
C ALA A 1068 -66.15 61.79 61.30
N SER A 1069 -66.03 61.51 59.99
CA SER A 1069 -67.01 61.95 58.99
C SER A 1069 -68.34 61.20 59.11
N THR A 1070 -68.31 59.87 59.32
CA THR A 1070 -69.53 59.08 59.57
C THR A 1070 -70.21 59.51 60.87
N LYS A 1071 -69.44 59.73 61.95
CA LYS A 1071 -69.97 60.24 63.24
C LYS A 1071 -70.62 61.61 63.09
N ALA A 1072 -70.02 62.51 62.31
CA ALA A 1072 -70.60 63.81 62.01
C ALA A 1072 -71.93 63.67 61.23
N LEU A 1073 -71.99 62.79 60.24
CA LEU A 1073 -73.22 62.55 59.47
C LEU A 1073 -74.34 61.93 60.29
N VAL A 1074 -74.00 60.99 61.18
CA VAL A 1074 -74.97 60.41 62.12
C VAL A 1074 -75.52 61.48 63.06
N ALA A 1075 -74.67 62.38 63.57
CA ALA A 1075 -75.10 63.48 64.42
C ALA A 1075 -76.03 64.47 63.67
N GLU A 1076 -75.70 64.81 62.42
CA GLU A 1076 -76.54 65.66 61.56
C GLU A 1076 -77.92 65.03 61.28
N LEU A 1077 -77.99 63.72 61.02
CA LEU A 1077 -79.25 62.98 60.87
C LEU A 1077 -80.09 63.04 62.17
N GLN A 1078 -79.43 62.95 63.32
CA GLN A 1078 -80.08 63.00 64.64
C GLN A 1078 -80.64 64.39 64.98
N GLU A 1079 -79.96 65.48 64.57
CA GLU A 1079 -80.52 66.83 64.67
C GLU A 1079 -81.81 66.99 63.85
N ILE A 1080 -81.84 66.44 62.63
CA ILE A 1080 -83.04 66.48 61.77
C ILE A 1080 -84.20 65.71 62.42
N ARG A 1081 -83.93 64.55 63.07
CA ARG A 1081 -84.96 63.81 63.83
C ARG A 1081 -85.54 64.63 64.99
N VAL A 1082 -84.69 65.28 65.79
CA VAL A 1082 -85.14 66.11 66.92
C VAL A 1082 -86.03 67.26 66.43
N HIS A 1083 -85.66 67.91 65.33
CA HIS A 1083 -86.44 69.00 64.75
C HIS A 1083 -87.81 68.54 64.25
N LYS A 1084 -87.90 67.35 63.65
CA LYS A 1084 -89.17 66.75 63.20
C LYS A 1084 -90.11 66.45 64.39
N GLU A 1085 -89.60 65.82 65.45
CA GLU A 1085 -90.41 65.49 66.63
C GLU A 1085 -91.01 66.73 67.31
N GLN A 1086 -90.26 67.83 67.35
CA GLN A 1086 -90.74 69.11 67.88
C GLN A 1086 -91.89 69.68 67.05
N HIS A 1087 -91.78 69.66 65.72
CA HIS A 1087 -92.84 70.14 64.82
C HIS A 1087 -94.13 69.33 64.95
N GLU A 1088 -94.04 68.00 65.01
CA GLU A 1088 -95.21 67.11 65.21
C GLU A 1088 -95.87 67.27 66.58
N ALA A 1089 -95.11 67.66 67.61
CA ALA A 1089 -95.66 67.92 68.94
C ALA A 1089 -96.49 69.22 68.97
N VAL A 1090 -96.06 70.27 68.27
CA VAL A 1090 -96.82 71.52 68.16
C VAL A 1090 -98.09 71.32 67.35
N GLU A 1091 -98.01 70.58 66.24
CA GLU A 1091 -99.17 70.27 65.41
C GLU A 1091 -100.30 69.57 66.19
N ARG A 1092 -99.96 68.61 67.07
CA ARG A 1092 -100.92 67.94 67.95
C ARG A 1092 -101.55 68.89 68.96
N ALA A 1093 -100.76 69.75 69.59
CA ALA A 1093 -101.25 70.67 70.61
C ALA A 1093 -102.27 71.67 70.05
N LEU A 1094 -102.09 72.12 68.80
CA LEU A 1094 -103.02 73.02 68.13
C LEU A 1094 -104.34 72.33 67.74
N HIS A 1095 -104.26 71.07 67.29
CA HIS A 1095 -105.45 70.26 67.00
C HIS A 1095 -106.30 70.00 68.25
N ASP A 1096 -105.67 69.69 69.39
CA ASP A 1096 -106.37 69.42 70.65
C ASP A 1096 -107.10 70.66 71.18
N LYS A 1097 -106.47 71.84 71.09
CA LYS A 1097 -107.11 73.12 71.46
C LYS A 1097 -108.35 73.39 70.60
N LEU A 1098 -108.28 73.11 69.30
CA LEU A 1098 -109.39 73.32 68.37
C LEU A 1098 -110.58 72.40 68.71
N ALA A 1099 -110.30 71.12 69.00
CA ALA A 1099 -111.32 70.15 69.36
C ALA A 1099 -112.07 70.53 70.65
N SER A 1100 -111.36 71.09 71.64
CA SER A 1100 -111.99 71.58 72.88
C SER A 1100 -112.96 72.73 72.64
N ILE A 1101 -112.72 73.59 71.65
CA ILE A 1101 -113.61 74.70 71.31
C ILE A 1101 -114.89 74.18 70.64
N SER A 1102 -114.76 73.24 69.70
CA SER A 1102 -115.92 72.61 69.05
C SER A 1102 -116.87 71.96 70.04
N GLN A 1103 -116.33 71.24 71.02
CA GLN A 1103 -117.15 70.61 72.05
C GLN A 1103 -117.91 71.64 72.91
N ARG A 1104 -117.28 72.78 73.22
CA ARG A 1104 -117.92 73.85 73.99
C ARG A 1104 -119.08 74.51 73.23
N LEU A 1105 -118.96 74.65 71.91
CA LEU A 1105 -120.02 75.14 71.02
C LEU A 1105 -121.23 74.19 70.97
N ASP A 1106 -120.98 72.88 70.92
CA ASP A 1106 -122.03 71.85 70.95
C ASP A 1106 -122.83 71.88 72.27
N GLU A 1107 -122.14 72.06 73.40
CA GLU A 1107 -122.77 72.15 74.73
C GLU A 1107 -123.65 73.41 74.88
N LEU A 1108 -123.19 74.54 74.35
CA LEU A 1108 -123.92 75.81 74.35
C LEU A 1108 -125.22 75.70 73.54
N ASP A 1109 -125.16 75.08 72.36
CA ASP A 1109 -126.32 74.92 71.47
C ASP A 1109 -127.36 73.93 72.00
N ALA A 1110 -126.90 72.83 72.60
CA ALA A 1110 -127.77 71.83 73.20
C ALA A 1110 -128.51 72.34 74.46
N SER A 1111 -127.90 73.23 75.25
CA SER A 1111 -128.49 73.74 76.51
C SER A 1111 -129.55 74.85 76.31
N MET A 1112 -129.48 75.58 75.19
CA MET A 1112 -130.36 76.71 74.88
C MET A 1112 -131.78 76.28 74.47
N VAL A 1113 -131.92 75.16 73.76
CA VAL A 1113 -133.19 74.73 73.14
C VAL A 1113 -134.27 74.28 74.17
N PRO A 1114 -133.97 73.54 75.25
CA PRO A 1114 -134.99 73.10 76.21
C PRO A 1114 -135.38 74.19 77.21
N THR A 1115 -134.44 75.06 77.59
CA THR A 1115 -134.57 76.00 78.70
C THR A 1115 -135.54 77.16 78.41
N ILE A 1116 -135.75 77.50 77.13
CA ILE A 1116 -136.66 78.57 76.70
C ILE A 1116 -138.14 78.17 76.81
N GLN A 1117 -138.48 76.88 76.76
CA GLN A 1117 -139.87 76.42 76.78
C GLN A 1117 -140.38 76.20 78.23
N GLY A 1118 -140.86 77.28 78.86
CA GLY A 1118 -141.57 77.20 80.15
C GLY A 1118 -141.32 78.37 81.11
N LEU A 1119 -140.37 79.26 80.79
CA LEU A 1119 -140.02 80.43 81.60
C LEU A 1119 -140.88 81.65 81.26
N ASP A 1120 -140.98 82.61 82.18
CA ASP A 1120 -141.59 83.91 81.87
C ASP A 1120 -140.73 84.71 80.86
N LEU A 1121 -141.33 85.68 80.20
CA LEU A 1121 -140.74 86.39 79.07
C LEU A 1121 -139.44 87.16 79.41
N ASN A 1122 -139.31 87.68 80.64
CA ASN A 1122 -138.10 88.41 81.06
C ASN A 1122 -136.94 87.46 81.38
N GLN A 1123 -137.24 86.26 81.86
CA GLN A 1123 -136.23 85.24 82.12
C GLN A 1123 -135.67 84.64 80.83
N GLN A 1124 -136.48 84.52 79.77
CA GLN A 1124 -136.02 84.03 78.45
C GLN A 1124 -135.00 84.98 77.79
N ILE A 1125 -135.22 86.30 77.87
CA ILE A 1125 -134.29 87.31 77.32
C ILE A 1125 -132.94 87.30 78.07
N MET A 1126 -132.95 87.10 79.39
CA MET A 1126 -131.73 87.10 80.21
C MET A 1126 -130.82 85.90 79.90
N VAL A 1127 -131.38 84.71 79.68
CA VAL A 1127 -130.62 83.50 79.32
C VAL A 1127 -130.04 83.61 77.91
N LEU A 1128 -130.80 84.12 76.94
CA LEU A 1128 -130.29 84.37 75.58
C LEU A 1128 -129.12 85.37 75.57
N ASN A 1129 -129.21 86.46 76.34
CA ASN A 1129 -128.13 87.44 76.40
C ASN A 1129 -126.87 86.91 77.10
N SER A 1130 -127.00 86.01 78.09
CA SER A 1130 -125.85 85.35 78.72
C SER A 1130 -125.11 84.41 77.74
N ALA A 1131 -125.84 83.69 76.88
CA ALA A 1131 -125.24 82.81 75.88
C ALA A 1131 -124.55 83.59 74.76
N ILE A 1132 -125.10 84.76 74.39
CA ILE A 1132 -124.47 85.68 73.42
C ILE A 1132 -123.13 86.22 73.98
N ASP A 1133 -123.07 86.60 75.26
CA ASP A 1133 -121.84 87.07 75.92
C ASP A 1133 -120.74 85.99 75.95
N GLU A 1134 -121.09 84.72 76.17
CA GLU A 1134 -120.14 83.61 76.18
C GLU A 1134 -119.57 83.33 74.77
N LEU A 1135 -120.41 83.43 73.74
CA LEU A 1135 -119.98 83.30 72.33
C LEU A 1135 -119.11 84.49 71.87
N GLU A 1136 -119.45 85.73 72.24
CA GLU A 1136 -118.71 86.93 71.81
C GLU A 1136 -117.41 87.18 72.56
N HIS A 1137 -117.34 86.86 73.86
CA HIS A 1137 -116.22 87.30 74.70
C HIS A 1137 -115.31 86.15 75.19
N HIS A 1138 -115.69 84.88 75.00
CA HIS A 1138 -114.86 83.74 75.40
C HIS A 1138 -114.50 82.80 74.25
N ILE A 1139 -115.46 82.45 73.39
CA ILE A 1139 -115.23 81.43 72.34
C ILE A 1139 -114.55 82.03 71.09
N LEU A 1140 -115.03 83.18 70.58
CA LEU A 1140 -114.44 83.83 69.40
C LEU A 1140 -112.93 84.18 69.56
N PRO A 1141 -112.48 84.77 70.69
CA PRO A 1141 -111.07 85.14 70.88
C PRO A 1141 -110.11 83.95 70.88
N GLN A 1142 -110.53 82.78 71.40
CA GLN A 1142 -109.71 81.57 71.41
C GLN A 1142 -109.55 80.97 70.01
N ILE A 1143 -110.57 81.06 69.16
CA ILE A 1143 -110.48 80.66 67.75
C ILE A 1143 -109.50 81.58 67.00
N GLU A 1144 -109.49 82.88 67.30
CA GLU A 1144 -108.52 83.83 66.72
C GLU A 1144 -107.08 83.61 67.22
N GLU A 1145 -106.89 83.13 68.44
CA GLU A 1145 -105.59 82.74 68.99
C GLU A 1145 -105.03 81.50 68.28
N ILE A 1146 -105.82 80.44 68.11
CA ILE A 1146 -105.40 79.21 67.40
C ILE A 1146 -105.02 79.51 65.94
N SER A 1147 -105.71 80.46 65.29
CA SER A 1147 -105.39 80.91 63.93
C SER A 1147 -103.99 81.52 63.81
N ARG A 1148 -103.59 82.31 64.82
CA ARG A 1148 -102.29 82.98 64.83
C ARG A 1148 -101.14 81.97 65.05
N ASP A 1149 -101.33 81.05 65.99
CA ASP A 1149 -100.32 80.04 66.31
C ASP A 1149 -100.11 79.05 65.15
N SER A 1150 -101.18 78.65 64.46
CA SER A 1150 -101.14 77.81 63.25
C SER A 1150 -100.35 78.44 62.09
N GLN A 1151 -100.46 79.76 61.90
CA GLN A 1151 -99.72 80.46 60.85
C GLN A 1151 -98.23 80.65 61.19
N GLN A 1152 -97.89 80.82 62.47
CA GLN A 1152 -96.50 81.02 62.91
C GLN A 1152 -95.69 79.72 62.82
N GLU A 1153 -96.31 78.58 63.07
CA GLU A 1153 -95.69 77.24 63.01
C GLU A 1153 -95.91 76.55 61.65
N ALA A 1154 -96.54 77.22 60.68
CA ALA A 1154 -96.90 76.68 59.36
C ALA A 1154 -97.69 75.35 59.41
N VAL A 1155 -98.47 75.13 60.47
CA VAL A 1155 -99.30 73.94 60.67
C VAL A 1155 -100.67 74.14 60.02
N PRO A 1156 -101.11 73.30 59.08
CA PRO A 1156 -102.43 73.43 58.46
C PRO A 1156 -103.55 72.94 59.39
N LEU A 1157 -104.53 73.80 59.72
CA LEU A 1157 -105.73 73.45 60.52
C LEU A 1157 -107.04 73.66 59.72
N PRO A 1158 -107.53 72.64 58.99
CA PRO A 1158 -108.67 72.79 58.08
C PRO A 1158 -110.01 73.07 58.80
N ALA A 1159 -110.18 72.56 60.02
CA ALA A 1159 -111.43 72.68 60.79
C ALA A 1159 -111.61 74.04 61.50
N LEU A 1160 -110.57 74.88 61.52
CA LEU A 1160 -110.58 76.16 62.22
C LEU A 1160 -111.57 77.17 61.60
N GLU A 1161 -111.62 77.23 60.27
CA GLU A 1161 -112.56 78.11 59.56
C GLU A 1161 -114.03 77.68 59.73
N SER A 1162 -114.29 76.38 59.78
CA SER A 1162 -115.65 75.86 59.98
C SER A 1162 -116.18 76.21 61.36
N GLU A 1163 -115.34 76.10 62.40
CA GLU A 1163 -115.74 76.38 63.77
C GLU A 1163 -115.89 77.88 64.05
N HIS A 1164 -115.05 78.73 63.42
CA HIS A 1164 -115.23 80.18 63.46
C HIS A 1164 -116.59 80.60 62.89
N ARG A 1165 -116.96 80.06 61.71
CA ARG A 1165 -118.28 80.31 61.10
C ARG A 1165 -119.43 79.79 61.94
N ARG A 1166 -119.27 78.60 62.53
CA ARG A 1166 -120.27 77.97 63.39
C ARG A 1166 -120.58 78.83 64.62
N THR A 1167 -119.54 79.37 65.25
CA THR A 1167 -119.66 80.28 66.41
C THR A 1167 -120.42 81.55 66.06
N GLN A 1168 -120.11 82.17 64.91
CA GLN A 1168 -120.81 83.37 64.43
C GLN A 1168 -122.29 83.10 64.15
N MET A 1169 -122.63 81.96 63.53
CA MET A 1169 -124.02 81.60 63.24
C MET A 1169 -124.88 81.44 64.50
N LEU A 1170 -124.35 80.77 65.54
CA LEU A 1170 -125.08 80.56 66.81
C LEU A 1170 -125.35 81.88 67.54
N ARG A 1171 -124.35 82.76 67.58
CA ARG A 1171 -124.46 84.10 68.15
C ARG A 1171 -125.55 84.92 67.48
N ASP A 1172 -125.54 84.96 66.15
CA ASP A 1172 -126.51 85.73 65.36
C ASP A 1172 -127.94 85.16 65.51
N SER A 1173 -128.08 83.83 65.54
CA SER A 1173 -129.34 83.13 65.80
C SER A 1173 -129.94 83.55 67.16
N TYR A 1174 -129.12 83.56 68.23
CA TYR A 1174 -129.56 83.93 69.57
C TYR A 1174 -129.86 85.43 69.70
N GLN A 1175 -129.08 86.29 69.03
CA GLN A 1175 -129.35 87.74 68.94
C GLN A 1175 -130.71 88.03 68.29
N VAL A 1176 -131.03 87.34 67.19
CA VAL A 1176 -132.32 87.49 66.49
C VAL A 1176 -133.47 86.98 67.36
N ALA A 1177 -133.31 85.85 68.04
CA ALA A 1177 -134.32 85.33 68.95
C ALA A 1177 -134.62 86.30 70.12
N SER A 1178 -133.59 86.84 70.77
CA SER A 1178 -133.70 87.84 71.84
C SER A 1178 -134.46 89.10 71.36
N TYR A 1179 -134.10 89.61 70.17
CA TYR A 1179 -134.71 90.79 69.58
C TYR A 1179 -136.19 90.59 69.17
N CYS A 1180 -136.56 89.41 68.68
CA CYS A 1180 -137.93 89.08 68.33
C CYS A 1180 -138.86 88.99 69.56
N PHE A 1181 -138.35 88.55 70.72
CA PHE A 1181 -139.13 88.52 71.97
C PHE A 1181 -139.43 89.92 72.52
N SER A 1182 -138.49 90.87 72.42
CA SER A 1182 -138.70 92.26 72.86
C SER A 1182 -139.77 93.01 72.03
N LYS A 1183 -139.82 92.78 70.71
CA LYS A 1183 -140.63 93.60 69.78
C LYS A 1183 -142.14 93.33 69.78
N LYS A 1184 -142.62 92.21 70.35
CA LYS A 1184 -144.03 91.76 70.24
C LYS A 1184 -145.01 92.43 71.21
N PHE A 1185 -144.56 93.19 72.22
CA PHE A 1185 -145.44 93.81 73.24
C PHE A 1185 -145.09 95.25 73.71
N GLY A 1186 -144.31 96.01 72.96
CA GLY A 1186 -144.23 97.48 73.15
C GLY A 1186 -143.44 97.94 74.38
N ILE A 1187 -142.26 97.35 74.60
CA ILE A 1187 -141.16 97.96 75.37
C ILE A 1187 -139.92 97.69 74.52
N LEU A 1188 -139.39 98.76 73.89
CA LEU A 1188 -138.20 98.85 73.03
C LEU A 1188 -137.56 97.53 72.57
#